data_AF-A0A1U8ANI6-F1
#
_entry.id   AF-A0A1U8ANI6-F1
#
_cell.length_a   1.000
_cell.length_b   1.000
_cell.length_c   1.000
_cell.angle_alpha   90.00
_cell.angle_beta   90.00
_cell.angle_gamma   90.00
#
_symmetry.space_group_name_H-M   'P 1'
#
loop_
_entity.id
_entity.type
_entity.pdbx_description
1 polymer ?
#
loop_
_entity_poly.entity_id
_entity_poly.type
_entity_poly.pdbx_seq_one_letter_code
_entity_poly.pdbx_strand_id
1 'polypeptide(L)'
;MFCIFIFFLFLMYAGTELKVSRPCSCNSKNKSNRNRSPMELHQIFESRRVFETRLLQLFLCCLLTLEVRGRTQRSTTSTVPSVVNIGTLLTVDSIIGKVSMPAISAAVDDVNSDPTILGRTKLRVSMQDTNCSGFLGTIEALQLLEKDMVAIIGPQSSVVAHVITHVANELHVPLLSFAATDPTLSALQYPYFLRTTHSDLFQMQAIVDFIDFNGWREVIAIFVDNDYGRNGISALDDALAKKRSKISYKAAFPPGASRNVIHDLLVTVIMMESRVYVVHVNPDSGLTVFSVANTLQMMGTGYVWIATDWLSSVLDSSEPMNLEKINLSGVVALRHHTPDSDLKRSFLSRWSSLQHKGNASLSLNSYALYAYDSVWLIAHALDEFLNEGGNISFSSDPRLHDANGSTMHLTMLRSFDGGQVLLQKLMTINFTGLTGQIQYDSDRNLIHPAYDIINIGGTGSHISIGYWSNYSGLSVVVPEVLYTKPPNTSSSSQQLNDIVWPGGTTKRPRGWVFPDNGKPLRIGVPYRVSYKEFVSKDKGALGVKGFCIDVFEAAVSLLQYSVPHTYILYGNGSRNPDYNELVEMVYQNDFDAAVGDITIVTNRTRIVDFTQPFIESGLVIVAPVRQTKSTAWAFLKPFTVEMWCTTGAFFLFVGIVVWILEHRSNSEFRGPPRQQFITVFWFSFSTMFFAHRENTVSTLGRLVLIIWLFVVLIISSSYTASLTSILTVEQLTSQIEGIDSLISSNEPIGYQDGSFARKYMIEELNIPESRLKNLRDPKEYVDALLRGPKGGGVAAIVDELPYVQIFLSNTNCRFRIVGQEFTKSGWGFCRWLKDKLVAIQFTNSWKFSEAMCY
;
A
#
# COMPACT_ATOMS: atom_id res chain seq x y z
N MET A 1 -68.14 -21.00 -34.12
CA MET A 1 -67.23 -21.83 -34.95
C MET A 1 -65.96 -21.07 -35.32
N PHE A 2 -66.04 -19.87 -35.89
CA PHE A 2 -64.88 -18.99 -36.17
C PHE A 2 -64.07 -18.65 -34.90
N CYS A 3 -64.72 -18.40 -33.76
CA CYS A 3 -64.04 -18.17 -32.48
C CYS A 3 -63.32 -19.40 -31.92
N ILE A 4 -63.82 -20.62 -32.18
CA ILE A 4 -63.15 -21.87 -31.77
C ILE A 4 -61.94 -22.13 -32.67
N PHE A 5 -62.05 -21.78 -33.95
CA PHE A 5 -60.96 -21.84 -34.91
C PHE A 5 -59.82 -20.86 -34.56
N ILE A 6 -60.15 -19.63 -34.15
CA ILE A 6 -59.17 -18.64 -33.67
C ILE A 6 -58.56 -19.08 -32.34
N PHE A 7 -59.35 -19.65 -31.42
CA PHE A 7 -58.85 -20.17 -30.13
C PHE A 7 -57.88 -21.35 -30.33
N PHE A 8 -58.11 -22.20 -31.33
CA PHE A 8 -57.21 -23.30 -31.69
C PHE A 8 -55.95 -22.86 -32.46
N LEU A 9 -56.06 -21.84 -33.32
CA LEU A 9 -54.88 -21.19 -33.90
C LEU A 9 -54.00 -20.58 -32.80
N PHE A 10 -54.60 -20.02 -31.75
CA PHE A 10 -53.88 -19.50 -30.58
C PHE A 10 -53.22 -20.61 -29.75
N LEU A 11 -53.88 -21.77 -29.58
CA LEU A 11 -53.31 -22.94 -28.89
C LEU A 11 -52.21 -23.65 -29.69
N MET A 12 -52.31 -23.69 -31.03
CA MET A 12 -51.24 -24.20 -31.88
C MET A 12 -50.03 -23.27 -31.93
N TYR A 13 -50.23 -21.95 -31.85
CA TYR A 13 -49.14 -20.97 -31.77
C TYR A 13 -48.48 -20.97 -30.38
N ALA A 14 -49.23 -21.27 -29.32
CA ALA A 14 -48.72 -21.39 -27.95
C ALA A 14 -47.96 -22.70 -27.68
N GLY A 15 -48.08 -23.71 -28.54
CA GLY A 15 -47.39 -25.00 -28.42
C GLY A 15 -46.00 -25.06 -29.06
N THR A 16 -45.57 -24.01 -29.77
CA THR A 16 -44.24 -23.90 -30.37
C THR A 16 -43.37 -22.87 -29.64
N GLU A 17 -43.09 -23.11 -28.35
CA GLU A 17 -41.89 -22.56 -27.73
C GLU A 17 -40.75 -23.59 -27.80
N LEU A 18 -39.89 -23.38 -28.79
CA LEU A 18 -38.54 -23.91 -28.83
C LEU A 18 -37.77 -23.36 -27.62
N LYS A 19 -37.49 -24.24 -26.66
CA LYS A 19 -36.45 -24.05 -25.64
C LYS A 19 -35.11 -23.84 -26.35
N VAL A 20 -34.70 -22.58 -26.51
CA VAL A 20 -33.32 -22.20 -26.80
C VAL A 20 -32.79 -21.40 -25.61
N SER A 21 -31.75 -21.96 -25.03
CA SER A 21 -31.00 -21.45 -23.90
C SER A 21 -29.91 -20.44 -24.30
N ARG A 22 -29.84 -19.33 -23.55
CA ARG A 22 -28.70 -18.42 -23.22
C ARG A 22 -28.32 -17.32 -24.25
N PRO A 23 -27.75 -16.14 -23.82
CA PRO A 23 -26.83 -15.91 -22.70
C PRO A 23 -27.04 -14.67 -21.79
N CYS A 24 -26.15 -14.57 -20.77
CA CYS A 24 -25.85 -13.44 -19.85
C CYS A 24 -25.66 -12.08 -20.59
N SER A 25 -25.73 -10.86 -20.01
CA SER A 25 -25.25 -10.35 -18.72
C SER A 25 -25.73 -8.90 -18.44
N CYS A 26 -25.70 -8.50 -17.16
CA CYS A 26 -25.56 -7.16 -16.56
C CYS A 26 -26.49 -5.97 -16.96
N ASN A 27 -27.29 -5.47 -16.00
CA ASN A 27 -26.91 -4.27 -15.24
C ASN A 27 -27.79 -4.06 -13.99
N SER A 28 -27.16 -3.58 -12.92
CA SER A 28 -27.74 -3.33 -11.61
C SER A 28 -28.56 -2.03 -11.57
N LYS A 29 -29.80 -2.10 -11.09
CA LYS A 29 -30.48 -0.99 -10.37
C LYS A 29 -31.28 -1.59 -9.22
N ASN A 30 -30.64 -1.67 -8.05
CA ASN A 30 -31.31 -1.99 -6.79
C ASN A 30 -32.22 -0.81 -6.40
N LYS A 31 -33.54 -0.99 -6.49
CA LYS A 31 -34.52 -0.22 -5.73
C LYS A 31 -35.12 -1.14 -4.67
N SER A 32 -34.55 -1.00 -3.48
CA SER A 32 -34.99 -1.54 -2.20
C SER A 32 -36.40 -1.08 -1.83
N ASN A 33 -37.26 -2.03 -1.45
CA ASN A 33 -38.35 -1.95 -0.46
C ASN A 33 -39.14 -3.27 -0.55
N ARG A 34 -39.42 -4.05 0.49
CA ARG A 34 -39.64 -3.80 1.91
C ARG A 34 -39.36 -5.09 2.69
N ASN A 35 -38.62 -4.98 3.79
CA ASN A 35 -38.98 -5.63 5.05
C ASN A 35 -38.28 -4.89 6.19
N ARG A 36 -39.04 -4.01 6.85
CA ARG A 36 -38.75 -3.47 8.17
C ARG A 36 -40.08 -3.35 8.90
N SER A 37 -40.24 -4.12 9.96
CA SER A 37 -40.82 -3.61 11.20
C SER A 37 -39.94 -2.45 11.68
N PRO A 38 -40.54 -1.36 12.19
CA PRO A 38 -40.80 -1.35 13.63
C PRO A 38 -42.07 -0.57 14.04
N MET A 39 -42.49 -0.88 15.27
CA MET A 39 -43.10 -0.01 16.30
C MET A 39 -43.88 1.27 15.89
N GLU A 40 -45.11 1.26 16.43
CA GLU A 40 -45.94 2.35 16.97
C GLU A 40 -46.71 3.30 16.05
N LEU A 41 -48.05 3.27 16.16
CA LEU A 41 -48.95 4.23 16.83
C LEU A 41 -50.40 3.81 16.43
N HIS A 42 -51.41 3.75 17.31
CA HIS A 42 -52.07 4.91 17.90
C HIS A 42 -53.17 4.53 18.93
N GLN A 43 -53.56 5.53 19.74
CA GLN A 43 -54.72 5.67 20.66
C GLN A 43 -54.54 5.18 22.12
N ILE A 44 -54.94 5.90 23.19
CA ILE A 44 -55.74 7.13 23.39
C ILE A 44 -55.59 7.57 24.88
N PHE A 45 -55.60 8.90 25.14
CA PHE A 45 -55.90 9.66 26.39
C PHE A 45 -55.15 9.28 27.70
N GLU A 46 -54.52 10.19 28.45
CA GLU A 46 -55.16 11.29 29.17
C GLU A 46 -54.14 12.37 29.61
N SER A 47 -54.64 13.55 29.95
CA SER A 47 -53.92 14.82 30.09
C SER A 47 -53.60 15.19 31.55
N ARG A 48 -52.49 15.92 31.73
CA ARG A 48 -52.27 17.01 32.72
C ARG A 48 -52.19 16.64 34.22
N ARG A 49 -51.02 16.86 34.83
CA ARG A 49 -50.72 18.07 35.67
C ARG A 49 -49.37 17.98 36.40
N VAL A 50 -48.67 19.13 36.40
CA VAL A 50 -47.81 19.68 37.50
C VAL A 50 -46.46 18.97 37.66
N PHE A 51 -45.31 19.50 37.23
CA PHE A 51 -44.77 20.87 37.38
C PHE A 51 -44.68 21.30 38.85
N GLU A 52 -43.72 20.74 39.59
CA GLU A 52 -43.01 21.33 40.74
C GLU A 52 -42.10 20.24 41.35
N THR A 53 -41.04 20.64 42.04
CA THR A 53 -40.07 19.79 42.79
C THR A 53 -38.87 19.19 42.05
N ARG A 54 -38.12 20.03 41.33
CA ARG A 54 -36.64 19.95 41.31
C ARG A 54 -36.02 21.34 41.47
N LEU A 55 -36.24 21.91 42.65
CA LEU A 55 -35.62 23.15 43.11
C LEU A 55 -35.06 22.95 44.53
N LEU A 56 -34.29 21.87 44.73
CA LEU A 56 -33.73 21.55 46.06
C LEU A 56 -32.35 20.84 46.01
N GLN A 57 -31.50 21.18 45.04
CA GLN A 57 -30.08 20.77 45.03
C GLN A 57 -29.12 21.94 44.70
N LEU A 58 -29.59 23.17 44.76
CA LEU A 58 -28.80 24.39 44.49
C LEU A 58 -28.70 25.35 45.68
N PHE A 59 -29.00 24.87 46.90
CA PHE A 59 -29.04 25.72 48.10
C PHE A 59 -28.30 25.16 49.33
N LEU A 60 -27.26 24.34 49.12
CA LEU A 60 -26.46 23.78 50.22
C LEU A 60 -24.95 23.70 49.90
N CYS A 61 -24.36 24.81 49.43
CA CYS A 61 -22.90 24.95 49.35
C CYS A 61 -22.42 26.42 49.46
N CYS A 62 -23.21 27.28 50.09
CA CYS A 62 -22.80 28.65 50.44
C CYS A 62 -23.15 28.87 51.90
N LEU A 63 -22.20 28.59 52.79
CA LEU A 63 -22.03 29.14 54.15
C LEU A 63 -21.04 28.24 54.87
N LEU A 64 -19.75 28.63 54.88
CA LEU A 64 -18.75 28.41 55.93
C LEU A 64 -17.34 28.68 55.36
N THR A 65 -16.97 29.96 55.26
CA THR A 65 -15.59 30.42 55.48
C THR A 65 -15.65 31.84 56.03
N LEU A 66 -15.70 31.95 57.35
CA LEU A 66 -15.41 33.20 58.05
C LEU A 66 -13.89 33.39 58.11
N GLU A 67 -13.50 34.62 57.78
CA GLU A 67 -12.13 35.13 57.75
C GLU A 67 -11.40 34.98 59.09
N VAL A 68 -10.14 34.55 59.02
CA VAL A 68 -9.10 35.01 59.96
C VAL A 68 -7.99 35.63 59.11
N ARG A 69 -8.07 36.95 58.93
CA ARG A 69 -7.04 37.75 58.28
C ARG A 69 -5.96 38.11 59.31
N GLY A 70 -5.09 37.16 59.60
CA GLY A 70 -3.83 37.38 60.30
C GLY A 70 -2.85 38.09 59.35
N ARG A 71 -2.80 39.42 59.41
CA ARG A 71 -1.86 40.25 58.67
C ARG A 71 -0.49 40.22 59.36
N THR A 72 0.33 39.22 59.06
CA THR A 72 1.77 39.26 59.34
C THR A 72 2.47 39.84 58.11
N GLN A 73 2.63 41.17 58.09
CA GLN A 73 3.64 41.82 57.25
C GLN A 73 5.01 41.39 57.78
N ARG A 74 5.59 40.34 57.20
CA ARG A 74 7.05 40.24 57.11
C ARG A 74 7.45 40.93 55.83
N SER A 75 7.86 42.19 55.97
CA SER A 75 8.62 42.90 54.96
C SER A 75 9.98 42.21 54.80
N THR A 76 10.04 41.16 53.98
CA THR A 76 11.30 40.76 53.37
C THR A 76 11.48 41.65 52.16
N THR A 77 12.27 42.70 52.33
CA THR A 77 12.85 43.49 51.25
C THR A 77 13.49 42.54 50.24
N SER A 78 12.84 42.32 49.10
CA SER A 78 13.43 41.61 47.96
C SER A 78 14.54 42.47 47.39
N THR A 79 15.78 42.18 47.77
CA THR A 79 16.96 42.76 47.13
C THR A 79 17.07 42.16 45.74
N VAL A 80 16.48 42.81 44.74
CA VAL A 80 16.69 42.48 43.33
C VAL A 80 18.20 42.57 43.06
N PRO A 81 18.87 41.48 42.63
CA PRO A 81 20.31 41.48 42.44
C PRO A 81 20.72 42.40 41.29
N SER A 82 21.86 43.08 41.43
CA SER A 82 22.37 44.00 40.39
C SER A 82 22.97 43.29 39.19
N VAL A 83 23.42 42.04 39.36
CA VAL A 83 24.00 41.20 38.30
C VAL A 83 23.51 39.76 38.46
N VAL A 84 23.13 39.13 37.34
CA VAL A 84 22.77 37.71 37.26
C VAL A 84 23.73 37.00 36.32
N ASN A 85 24.28 35.87 36.77
CA ASN A 85 25.22 35.07 35.99
C ASN A 85 24.50 33.95 35.22
N ILE A 86 24.77 33.89 33.92
CA ILE A 86 24.36 32.78 33.04
C ILE A 86 25.61 32.08 32.49
N GLY A 87 25.51 30.76 32.34
CA GLY A 87 26.57 29.94 31.76
C GLY A 87 26.34 29.64 30.29
N THR A 88 27.41 29.49 29.50
CA THR A 88 27.32 28.95 28.14
C THR A 88 28.30 27.81 27.92
N LEU A 89 27.80 26.71 27.34
CA LEU A 89 28.57 25.53 26.96
C LEU A 89 28.53 25.35 25.44
N LEU A 90 29.65 25.57 24.77
CA LEU A 90 29.75 25.42 23.32
C LEU A 90 31.15 24.96 22.91
N THR A 91 31.33 24.63 21.63
CA THR A 91 32.63 24.22 21.10
C THR A 91 33.16 25.30 20.17
N VAL A 92 34.15 26.05 20.63
CA VAL A 92 34.59 27.31 20.00
C VAL A 92 35.10 27.07 18.58
N ASP A 93 35.84 25.99 18.37
CA ASP A 93 36.47 25.71 17.08
C ASP A 93 35.52 25.16 16.01
N SER A 94 34.31 24.76 16.40
CA SER A 94 33.30 24.21 15.49
C SER A 94 32.58 25.27 14.66
N ILE A 95 32.05 24.90 13.50
CA ILE A 95 31.29 25.82 12.62
C ILE A 95 30.11 26.45 13.37
N ILE A 96 29.37 25.66 14.16
CA ILE A 96 28.23 26.15 14.94
C ILE A 96 28.70 27.08 16.06
N GLY A 97 29.76 26.72 16.80
CA GLY A 97 30.26 27.51 17.93
C GLY A 97 30.86 28.86 17.51
N LYS A 98 31.58 28.92 16.39
CA LYS A 98 32.15 30.17 15.83
C LYS A 98 31.11 31.24 15.54
N VAL A 99 29.90 30.83 15.14
CA VAL A 99 28.79 31.76 14.86
C VAL A 99 27.94 32.00 16.11
N SER A 100 27.75 30.98 16.95
CA SER A 100 26.88 31.08 18.13
C SER A 100 27.48 31.94 19.25
N MET A 101 28.80 31.92 19.45
CA MET A 101 29.45 32.70 20.52
C MET A 101 29.29 34.22 20.33
N PRO A 102 29.61 34.81 19.15
CA PRO A 102 29.34 36.23 18.92
C PRO A 102 27.84 36.57 18.94
N ALA A 103 26.97 35.65 18.54
CA ALA A 103 25.52 35.85 18.59
C ALA A 103 25.00 35.94 20.03
N ILE A 104 25.46 35.08 20.94
CA ILE A 104 25.13 35.13 22.37
C ILE A 104 25.65 36.44 22.99
N SER A 105 26.90 36.84 22.68
CA SER A 105 27.45 38.11 23.17
C SER A 105 26.61 39.30 22.71
N ALA A 106 26.23 39.34 21.43
CA ALA A 106 25.39 40.40 20.89
C ALA A 106 24.00 40.43 21.54
N ALA A 107 23.41 39.27 21.84
CA ALA A 107 22.14 39.19 22.54
C ALA A 107 22.22 39.73 23.97
N VAL A 108 23.29 39.39 24.71
CA VAL A 108 23.52 39.90 26.08
C VAL A 108 23.71 41.42 26.07
N ASP A 109 24.42 41.96 25.08
CA ASP A 109 24.60 43.40 24.93
C ASP A 109 23.27 44.11 24.63
N ASP A 110 22.42 43.52 23.78
CA ASP A 110 21.10 44.05 23.45
C ASP A 110 20.16 44.04 24.65
N VAL A 111 20.09 42.91 25.38
CA VAL A 111 19.25 42.80 26.59
C VAL A 111 19.70 43.79 27.66
N ASN A 112 21.02 43.93 27.89
CA ASN A 112 21.54 44.88 28.87
C ASN A 112 21.36 46.35 28.47
N SER A 113 21.12 46.62 27.18
CA SER A 113 20.88 47.97 26.65
C SER A 113 19.39 48.33 26.64
N ASP A 114 18.49 47.35 26.66
CA ASP A 114 17.05 47.56 26.67
C ASP A 114 16.55 47.90 28.10
N PRO A 115 16.03 49.12 28.34
CA PRO A 115 15.54 49.48 29.67
C PRO A 115 14.22 48.81 30.05
N THR A 116 13.53 48.16 29.10
CA THR A 116 12.23 47.52 29.32
C THR A 116 12.33 46.14 29.93
N ILE A 117 13.47 45.45 29.78
CA ILE A 117 13.67 44.07 30.21
C ILE A 117 14.87 44.06 31.17
N LEU A 118 14.69 43.52 32.39
CA LEU A 118 15.71 43.49 33.43
C LEU A 118 16.27 44.88 33.80
N GLY A 119 15.41 45.92 33.82
CA GLY A 119 15.84 47.32 33.97
C GLY A 119 16.65 47.70 35.24
N ARG A 120 16.78 46.79 36.23
CA ARG A 120 17.62 46.96 37.44
C ARG A 120 18.77 45.95 37.55
N THR A 121 18.84 44.97 36.66
CA THR A 121 19.70 43.80 36.77
C THR A 121 20.44 43.56 35.46
N LYS A 122 21.78 43.45 35.50
CA LYS A 122 22.56 43.15 34.30
C LYS A 122 22.81 41.65 34.15
N LEU A 123 22.69 41.12 32.94
CA LEU A 123 23.10 39.77 32.60
C LEU A 123 24.61 39.72 32.34
N ARG A 124 25.27 38.73 32.95
CA ARG A 124 26.67 38.40 32.69
C ARG A 124 26.77 36.97 32.23
N VAL A 125 27.40 36.76 31.07
CA VAL A 125 27.64 35.42 30.52
C VAL A 125 29.07 34.96 30.82
N SER A 126 29.21 33.71 31.29
CA SER A 126 30.50 33.02 31.39
C SER A 126 30.52 31.81 30.48
N MET A 127 31.59 31.66 29.71
CA MET A 127 31.71 30.62 28.69
C MET A 127 32.79 29.60 29.04
N GLN A 128 32.52 28.33 28.70
CA GLN A 128 33.49 27.24 28.74
C GLN A 128 33.46 26.47 27.42
N ASP A 129 34.64 26.05 26.95
CA ASP A 129 34.80 25.29 25.72
C ASP A 129 34.75 23.78 25.99
N THR A 130 33.75 23.11 25.43
CA THR A 130 33.53 21.68 25.64
C THR A 130 34.29 20.76 24.68
N ASN A 131 34.92 21.31 23.62
CA ASN A 131 35.60 20.58 22.56
C ASN A 131 34.77 19.42 21.94
N CYS A 132 33.45 19.48 22.02
CA CYS A 132 32.50 18.42 21.61
C CYS A 132 32.78 17.02 22.19
N SER A 133 33.64 16.89 23.22
CA SER A 133 34.00 15.63 23.84
C SER A 133 33.10 15.38 25.05
N GLY A 134 32.48 14.21 25.14
CA GLY A 134 31.59 13.88 26.27
C GLY A 134 32.29 14.01 27.62
N PHE A 135 33.53 13.54 27.73
CA PHE A 135 34.29 13.58 28.98
C PHE A 135 34.79 14.99 29.33
N LEU A 136 35.52 15.64 28.41
CA LEU A 136 36.06 16.99 28.65
C LEU A 136 34.93 18.01 28.83
N GLY A 137 33.87 17.92 28.01
CA GLY A 137 32.70 18.77 28.13
C GLY A 137 31.99 18.63 29.48
N THR A 138 32.04 17.45 30.11
CA THR A 138 31.49 17.27 31.46
C THR A 138 32.33 18.00 32.51
N ILE A 139 33.66 17.91 32.43
CA ILE A 139 34.56 18.62 33.36
C ILE A 139 34.33 20.13 33.28
N GLU A 140 34.28 20.66 32.07
CA GLU A 140 34.09 22.09 31.82
C GLU A 140 32.71 22.57 32.28
N ALA A 141 31.68 21.74 32.11
CA ALA A 141 30.35 22.02 32.60
C ALA A 141 30.25 22.01 34.13
N LEU A 142 30.96 21.11 34.81
CA LEU A 142 31.06 21.12 36.27
C LEU A 142 31.74 22.40 36.78
N GLN A 143 32.86 22.81 36.16
CA GLN A 143 33.52 24.09 36.48
C GLN A 143 32.64 25.32 36.25
N LEU A 144 31.72 25.24 35.27
CA LEU A 144 30.75 26.30 35.03
C LEU A 144 29.68 26.36 36.12
N LEU A 145 29.20 25.19 36.57
CA LEU A 145 28.19 25.07 37.62
C LEU A 145 28.71 25.50 39.01
N GLU A 146 30.02 25.41 39.25
CA GLU A 146 30.67 25.94 40.47
C GLU A 146 30.54 27.46 40.63
N LYS A 147 30.16 28.20 39.57
CA LYS A 147 30.09 29.67 39.57
C LYS A 147 28.69 30.23 39.88
N ASP A 148 27.84 29.44 40.55
CA ASP A 148 26.48 29.83 40.96
C ASP A 148 25.66 30.44 39.80
N MET A 149 25.44 29.65 38.74
CA MET A 149 24.71 30.06 37.54
C MET A 149 23.20 29.85 37.68
N VAL A 150 22.40 30.79 37.18
CA VAL A 150 20.92 30.71 37.24
C VAL A 150 20.33 29.88 36.10
N ALA A 151 20.99 29.89 34.94
CA ALA A 151 20.64 29.08 33.77
C ALA A 151 21.89 28.83 32.93
N ILE A 152 21.87 27.75 32.14
CA ILE A 152 22.95 27.41 31.21
C ILE A 152 22.39 27.35 29.78
N ILE A 153 23.05 28.04 28.86
CA ILE A 153 22.79 27.98 27.42
C ILE A 153 23.76 26.98 26.78
N GLY A 154 23.22 26.01 26.04
CA GLY A 154 23.95 24.83 25.58
C GLY A 154 23.63 23.59 26.43
N PRO A 155 24.40 22.50 26.31
CA PRO A 155 25.58 22.37 25.46
C PRO A 155 25.21 22.25 23.98
N GLN A 156 26.19 22.56 23.13
CA GLN A 156 26.06 22.39 21.67
C GLN A 156 25.96 20.91 21.25
N SER A 157 26.66 20.00 21.94
CA SER A 157 26.70 18.58 21.61
C SER A 157 25.66 17.80 22.41
N SER A 158 24.85 16.98 21.74
CA SER A 158 23.90 16.08 22.40
C SER A 158 24.57 15.07 23.33
N VAL A 159 25.80 14.65 23.03
CA VAL A 159 26.59 13.75 23.90
C VAL A 159 26.89 14.41 25.24
N VAL A 160 27.27 15.70 25.22
CA VAL A 160 27.51 16.48 26.45
C VAL A 160 26.20 16.75 27.18
N ALA A 161 25.09 16.98 26.45
CA ALA A 161 23.78 17.20 27.04
C ALA A 161 23.31 16.00 27.88
N HIS A 162 23.46 14.77 27.38
CA HIS A 162 23.08 13.57 28.13
C HIS A 162 23.79 13.44 29.47
N VAL A 163 25.08 13.78 29.52
CA VAL A 163 25.84 13.69 30.77
C VAL A 163 25.47 14.83 31.71
N ILE A 164 25.38 16.06 31.21
CA ILE A 164 25.21 17.24 32.07
C ILE A 164 23.78 17.42 32.58
N THR A 165 22.79 16.90 31.86
CA THR A 165 21.38 16.96 32.29
C THR A 165 21.14 16.22 33.60
N HIS A 166 21.87 15.12 33.87
CA HIS A 166 21.82 14.45 35.17
C HIS A 166 22.29 15.37 36.31
N VAL A 167 23.37 16.12 36.10
CA VAL A 167 23.89 17.06 37.10
C VAL A 167 22.95 18.26 37.24
N ALA A 168 22.49 18.82 36.13
CA ALA A 168 21.57 19.95 36.10
C ALA A 168 20.25 19.64 36.82
N ASN A 169 19.75 18.40 36.72
CA ASN A 169 18.57 17.94 37.44
C ASN A 169 18.78 17.94 38.97
N GLU A 170 19.91 17.43 39.45
CA GLU A 170 20.22 17.41 40.89
C GLU A 170 20.44 18.83 41.45
N LEU A 171 21.02 19.73 40.65
CA LEU A 171 21.24 21.13 41.03
C LEU A 171 20.04 22.05 40.73
N HIS A 172 18.97 21.51 40.13
CA HIS A 172 17.78 22.26 39.71
C HIS A 172 18.10 23.47 38.80
N VAL A 173 19.11 23.38 37.94
CA VAL A 173 19.50 24.47 37.02
C VAL A 173 18.90 24.21 35.63
N PRO A 174 18.03 25.11 35.10
CA PRO A 174 17.51 24.96 33.74
C PRO A 174 18.63 25.00 32.68
N LEU A 175 18.60 24.02 31.78
CA LEU A 175 19.56 23.85 30.69
C LEU A 175 18.84 24.06 29.35
N LEU A 176 19.18 25.14 28.64
CA LEU A 176 18.57 25.52 27.38
C LEU A 176 19.53 25.27 26.22
N SER A 177 19.31 24.21 25.45
CA SER A 177 20.18 23.91 24.32
C SER A 177 19.59 24.35 22.98
N PHE A 178 20.38 25.14 22.26
CA PHE A 178 20.08 25.59 20.90
C PHE A 178 20.57 24.63 19.81
N ALA A 179 21.37 23.61 20.15
CA ALA A 179 21.99 22.71 19.17
C ALA A 179 21.99 21.21 19.53
N ALA A 180 21.56 20.82 20.75
CA ALA A 180 21.38 19.42 21.11
C ALA A 180 20.00 18.90 20.64
N THR A 181 19.96 18.36 19.43
CA THR A 181 18.72 17.98 18.74
C THR A 181 18.27 16.53 19.00
N ASP A 182 19.03 15.75 19.79
CA ASP A 182 18.74 14.32 20.04
C ASP A 182 17.35 14.10 20.68
N PRO A 183 16.46 13.30 20.06
CA PRO A 183 15.08 13.10 20.54
C PRO A 183 14.97 12.65 22.00
N THR A 184 15.92 11.83 22.47
CA THR A 184 15.90 11.19 23.80
C THR A 184 16.11 12.17 24.95
N LEU A 185 16.66 13.36 24.70
CA LEU A 185 16.79 14.42 25.71
C LEU A 185 15.44 14.99 26.18
N SER A 186 14.36 14.73 25.45
CA SER A 186 12.99 15.11 25.85
C SER A 186 12.36 14.12 26.84
N ALA A 187 13.08 13.07 27.24
CA ALA A 187 12.61 12.05 28.17
C ALA A 187 12.25 12.64 29.54
N LEU A 188 11.32 11.98 30.25
CA LEU A 188 10.91 12.36 31.61
C LEU A 188 12.05 12.35 32.63
N GLN A 189 13.15 11.65 32.32
CA GLN A 189 14.37 11.64 33.13
C GLN A 189 15.10 12.98 33.16
N TYR A 190 14.84 13.88 32.21
CA TYR A 190 15.50 15.18 32.06
C TYR A 190 14.50 16.35 32.15
N PRO A 191 13.90 16.62 33.32
CA PRO A 191 12.91 17.68 33.47
C PRO A 191 13.48 19.10 33.29
N TYR A 192 14.74 19.34 33.65
CA TYR A 192 15.37 20.67 33.55
C TYR A 192 15.97 20.98 32.18
N PHE A 193 15.88 20.05 31.21
CA PHE A 193 16.32 20.27 29.85
C PHE A 193 15.20 20.88 29.00
N LEU A 194 15.48 22.02 28.37
CA LEU A 194 14.65 22.63 27.34
C LEU A 194 15.44 22.78 26.05
N ARG A 195 14.78 22.52 24.94
CA ARG A 195 15.36 22.72 23.61
C ARG A 195 14.89 24.06 23.05
N THR A 196 15.80 24.92 22.64
CA THR A 196 15.47 26.18 21.95
C THR A 196 15.53 26.04 20.44
N THR A 197 15.73 24.82 19.94
CA THR A 197 15.68 24.43 18.52
C THR A 197 14.70 23.25 18.33
N HIS A 198 14.59 22.75 17.11
CA HIS A 198 13.74 21.61 16.80
C HIS A 198 14.46 20.27 17.03
N SER A 199 13.70 19.25 17.44
CA SER A 199 14.21 17.89 17.64
C SER A 199 14.46 17.19 16.30
N ASP A 200 15.50 16.35 16.24
CA ASP A 200 15.78 15.48 15.08
C ASP A 200 14.59 14.55 14.78
N LEU A 201 13.71 14.31 15.75
CA LEU A 201 12.47 13.54 15.54
C LEU A 201 11.66 14.12 14.37
N PHE A 202 11.49 15.45 14.33
CA PHE A 202 10.73 16.13 13.29
C PHE A 202 11.51 16.18 11.97
N GLN A 203 12.83 16.35 12.05
CA GLN A 203 13.70 16.28 10.88
C GLN A 203 13.64 14.91 10.18
N MET A 204 13.68 13.83 10.95
CA MET A 204 13.58 12.47 10.40
C MET A 204 12.19 12.21 9.82
N GLN A 205 11.13 12.75 10.41
CA GLN A 205 9.79 12.71 9.82
C GLN A 205 9.74 13.44 8.47
N ALA A 206 10.35 14.63 8.37
CA ALA A 206 10.45 15.38 7.13
C ALA A 206 11.19 14.60 6.04
N ILE A 207 12.31 13.96 6.39
CA ILE A 207 13.08 13.09 5.48
C ILE A 207 12.23 11.90 5.02
N VAL A 208 11.48 11.27 5.92
CA VAL A 208 10.61 10.13 5.57
C VAL A 208 9.46 10.54 4.66
N ASP A 209 8.81 11.67 4.91
CA ASP A 209 7.77 12.19 4.02
C ASP A 209 8.36 12.52 2.64
N PHE A 210 9.57 13.05 2.58
CA PHE A 210 10.30 13.26 1.32
C PHE A 210 10.61 11.94 0.59
N ILE A 211 11.05 10.91 1.30
CA ILE A 211 11.31 9.57 0.74
C ILE A 211 10.02 8.94 0.19
N ASP A 212 8.92 9.03 0.95
CA ASP A 212 7.61 8.49 0.58
C ASP A 212 7.01 9.23 -0.62
N PHE A 213 7.14 10.56 -0.68
CA PHE A 213 6.76 11.38 -1.84
C PHE A 213 7.49 10.96 -3.12
N ASN A 214 8.75 10.55 -2.99
CA ASN A 214 9.54 10.06 -4.11
C ASN A 214 9.25 8.59 -4.48
N GLY A 215 8.53 7.85 -3.62
CA GLY A 215 8.15 6.46 -3.83
C GLY A 215 9.25 5.44 -3.49
N TRP A 216 10.31 5.88 -2.81
CA TRP A 216 11.39 5.00 -2.37
C TRP A 216 11.02 4.26 -1.08
N ARG A 217 11.46 3.02 -0.95
CA ARG A 217 11.06 2.13 0.15
C ARG A 217 12.23 1.60 0.97
N GLU A 218 13.43 1.63 0.41
CA GLU A 218 14.65 1.18 1.05
C GLU A 218 15.72 2.26 0.99
N VAL A 219 16.32 2.55 2.14
CA VAL A 219 17.32 3.59 2.30
C VAL A 219 18.51 3.09 3.10
N ILE A 220 19.66 3.70 2.89
CA ILE A 220 20.88 3.45 3.66
C ILE A 220 21.12 4.64 4.56
N ALA A 221 21.27 4.39 5.85
CA ALA A 221 21.57 5.41 6.83
C ALA A 221 23.08 5.44 7.11
N ILE A 222 23.73 6.59 6.90
CA ILE A 222 25.13 6.82 7.23
C ILE A 222 25.16 7.76 8.43
N PHE A 223 25.77 7.32 9.53
CA PHE A 223 25.75 8.08 10.78
C PHE A 223 27.00 7.89 11.64
N VAL A 224 27.24 8.86 12.52
CA VAL A 224 28.30 8.78 13.55
C VAL A 224 27.78 7.91 14.71
N ASP A 225 28.59 6.96 15.17
CA ASP A 225 28.22 6.04 16.26
C ASP A 225 28.35 6.68 17.66
N ASN A 226 27.54 7.70 17.92
CA ASN A 226 27.35 8.34 19.22
C ASN A 226 25.85 8.50 19.53
N ASP A 227 25.51 9.10 20.67
CA ASP A 227 24.10 9.24 21.08
C ASP A 227 23.28 10.07 20.08
N TYR A 228 23.86 11.16 19.56
CA TYR A 228 23.26 11.97 18.48
C TYR A 228 22.92 11.13 17.24
N GLY A 229 23.89 10.38 16.71
CA GLY A 229 23.70 9.60 15.48
C GLY A 229 22.78 8.40 15.69
N ARG A 230 23.00 7.60 16.74
CA ARG A 230 22.20 6.39 17.02
C ARG A 230 20.73 6.72 17.26
N ASN A 231 20.46 7.73 18.09
CA ASN A 231 19.09 8.10 18.44
C ASN A 231 18.37 8.77 17.26
N GLY A 232 19.08 9.57 16.45
CA GLY A 232 18.55 10.10 15.20
C GLY A 232 18.17 8.99 14.20
N ILE A 233 19.03 7.98 14.01
CA ILE A 233 18.72 6.86 13.13
C ILE A 233 17.63 5.94 13.69
N SER A 234 17.52 5.80 15.01
CA SER A 234 16.38 5.10 15.62
C SER A 234 15.06 5.81 15.32
N ALA A 235 15.02 7.14 15.44
CA ALA A 235 13.84 7.93 15.08
C ALA A 235 13.51 7.84 13.58
N LEU A 236 14.53 7.77 12.72
CA LEU A 236 14.36 7.53 11.29
C LEU A 236 13.74 6.16 11.00
N ASP A 237 14.22 5.10 11.67
CA ASP A 237 13.72 3.73 11.51
C ASP A 237 12.23 3.63 11.91
N ASP A 238 11.87 4.22 13.04
CA ASP A 238 10.48 4.28 13.52
C ASP A 238 9.57 5.05 12.56
N ALA A 239 10.06 6.15 12.00
CA ALA A 239 9.31 6.95 11.02
C ALA A 239 9.14 6.20 9.69
N LEU A 240 10.18 5.54 9.18
CA LEU A 240 10.13 4.73 7.96
C LEU A 240 9.15 3.56 8.11
N ALA A 241 9.16 2.89 9.26
CA ALA A 241 8.27 1.77 9.55
C ALA A 241 6.79 2.17 9.44
N LYS A 242 6.42 3.38 9.92
CA LYS A 242 5.06 3.93 9.79
C LYS A 242 4.61 4.06 8.33
N LYS A 243 5.54 4.31 7.40
CA LYS A 243 5.28 4.44 5.94
C LYS A 243 5.56 3.14 5.16
N ARG A 244 5.75 2.01 5.86
CA ARG A 244 6.12 0.70 5.24
C ARG A 244 7.40 0.76 4.41
N SER A 245 8.33 1.63 4.80
CA SER A 245 9.69 1.70 4.28
C SER A 245 10.65 1.15 5.34
N LYS A 246 11.88 0.79 4.96
CA LYS A 246 12.89 0.25 5.89
C LYS A 246 14.29 0.77 5.59
N ILE A 247 15.16 0.75 6.59
CA ILE A 247 16.59 0.95 6.41
C ILE A 247 17.19 -0.40 5.98
N SER A 248 17.75 -0.47 4.77
CA SER A 248 18.37 -1.70 4.25
C SER A 248 19.75 -1.95 4.88
N TYR A 249 20.49 -0.88 5.18
CA TYR A 249 21.79 -0.95 5.84
C TYR A 249 22.05 0.28 6.72
N LYS A 250 22.56 0.03 7.93
CA LYS A 250 22.95 1.04 8.93
C LYS A 250 24.47 1.16 8.93
N ALA A 251 25.00 2.13 8.20
CA ALA A 251 26.42 2.39 8.05
C ALA A 251 26.93 3.34 9.14
N ALA A 252 27.42 2.76 10.24
CA ALA A 252 27.95 3.49 11.39
C ALA A 252 29.48 3.63 11.31
N PHE A 253 30.02 4.77 11.74
CA PHE A 253 31.47 4.95 11.96
C PHE A 253 31.74 5.68 13.28
N PRO A 254 32.88 5.41 13.95
CA PRO A 254 33.16 6.01 15.25
C PRO A 254 33.38 7.54 15.16
N PRO A 255 33.06 8.31 16.22
CA PRO A 255 33.39 9.73 16.29
C PRO A 255 34.88 9.99 16.04
N GLY A 256 35.21 10.96 15.18
CA GLY A 256 36.60 11.26 14.83
C GLY A 256 37.27 10.23 13.91
N ALA A 257 36.49 9.39 13.22
CA ALA A 257 37.01 8.42 12.26
C ALA A 257 37.92 9.06 11.20
N SER A 258 38.99 8.34 10.84
CA SER A 258 39.88 8.75 9.75
C SER A 258 39.23 8.56 8.39
N ARG A 259 39.74 9.27 7.38
CA ARG A 259 39.28 9.16 5.98
C ARG A 259 39.28 7.71 5.45
N ASN A 260 40.21 6.88 5.90
CA ASN A 260 40.32 5.48 5.46
C ASN A 260 39.15 4.63 5.98
N VAL A 261 38.75 4.81 7.24
CA VAL A 261 37.60 4.08 7.82
C VAL A 261 36.31 4.45 7.07
N ILE A 262 36.14 5.73 6.76
CA ILE A 262 34.99 6.21 5.96
C ILE A 262 35.02 5.63 4.54
N HIS A 263 36.20 5.51 3.93
CA HIS A 263 36.38 4.90 2.62
C HIS A 263 35.96 3.43 2.61
N ASP A 264 36.44 2.63 3.55
CA ASP A 264 36.10 1.19 3.62
C ASP A 264 34.60 0.98 3.89
N LEU A 265 34.00 1.85 4.69
CA LEU A 265 32.55 1.87 4.90
C LEU A 265 31.79 2.16 3.59
N LEU A 266 32.20 3.19 2.85
CA LEU A 266 31.54 3.55 1.58
C LEU A 266 31.72 2.48 0.49
N VAL A 267 32.84 1.77 0.47
CA VAL A 267 33.05 0.59 -0.39
C VAL A 267 32.09 -0.55 -0.05
N THR A 268 31.73 -0.71 1.22
CA THR A 268 30.69 -1.68 1.62
C THR A 268 29.30 -1.20 1.18
N VAL A 269 29.04 0.10 1.34
CA VAL A 269 27.76 0.75 1.04
C VAL A 269 27.43 0.75 -0.47
N ILE A 270 28.43 0.93 -1.34
CA ILE A 270 28.21 0.90 -2.81
C ILE A 270 27.78 -0.48 -3.32
N MET A 271 28.18 -1.56 -2.63
CA MET A 271 27.80 -2.94 -2.97
C MET A 271 26.35 -3.30 -2.61
N MET A 272 25.64 -2.46 -1.86
CA MET A 272 24.24 -2.66 -1.49
C MET A 272 23.30 -2.35 -2.65
N GLU A 273 22.02 -2.74 -2.56
CA GLU A 273 21.04 -2.50 -3.63
C GLU A 273 20.48 -1.07 -3.65
N SER A 274 20.25 -0.49 -2.47
CA SER A 274 19.73 0.88 -2.35
C SER A 274 20.78 1.92 -2.76
N ARG A 275 20.31 2.99 -3.40
CA ARG A 275 21.09 4.16 -3.83
C ARG A 275 20.59 5.45 -3.17
N VAL A 276 19.71 5.34 -2.17
CA VAL A 276 19.22 6.47 -1.38
C VAL A 276 19.95 6.49 -0.05
N TYR A 277 20.78 7.51 0.14
CA TYR A 277 21.62 7.69 1.32
C TYR A 277 21.09 8.82 2.18
N VAL A 278 20.80 8.53 3.44
CA VAL A 278 20.49 9.53 4.47
C VAL A 278 21.74 9.71 5.33
N VAL A 279 22.28 10.93 5.36
CA VAL A 279 23.55 11.26 6.01
C VAL A 279 23.30 12.09 7.27
N HIS A 280 23.32 11.43 8.42
CA HIS A 280 23.12 12.04 9.75
C HIS A 280 24.42 12.05 10.56
N VAL A 281 25.21 13.11 10.39
CA VAL A 281 26.58 13.20 10.91
C VAL A 281 26.90 14.62 11.41
N ASN A 282 28.04 14.78 12.06
CA ASN A 282 28.55 16.11 12.41
C ASN A 282 29.12 16.82 11.17
N PRO A 283 29.11 18.17 11.12
CA PRO A 283 29.64 18.95 9.99
C PRO A 283 31.02 18.51 9.47
N ASP A 284 31.98 18.29 10.37
CA ASP A 284 33.36 17.96 10.01
C ASP A 284 33.49 16.57 9.36
N SER A 285 32.76 15.59 9.89
CA SER A 285 32.72 14.22 9.34
C SER A 285 31.95 14.18 8.02
N GLY A 286 30.87 14.96 7.89
CA GLY A 286 30.03 14.99 6.70
C GLY A 286 30.74 15.47 5.44
N LEU A 287 31.56 16.52 5.55
CA LEU A 287 32.40 16.97 4.43
C LEU A 287 33.39 15.90 3.97
N THR A 288 33.93 15.13 4.93
CA THR A 288 34.83 14.01 4.63
C THR A 288 34.10 12.88 3.90
N VAL A 289 32.87 12.53 4.32
CA VAL A 289 32.02 11.55 3.64
C VAL A 289 31.78 11.93 2.18
N PHE A 290 31.37 13.17 1.89
CA PHE A 290 31.14 13.61 0.51
C PHE A 290 32.42 13.68 -0.33
N SER A 291 33.56 14.08 0.26
CA SER A 291 34.86 14.06 -0.43
C SER A 291 35.24 12.64 -0.87
N VAL A 292 35.04 11.65 -0.01
CA VAL A 292 35.29 10.24 -0.33
C VAL A 292 34.26 9.70 -1.32
N ALA A 293 32.98 10.04 -1.16
CA ALA A 293 31.91 9.66 -2.10
C ALA A 293 32.19 10.16 -3.52
N ASN A 294 32.70 11.39 -3.67
CA ASN A 294 33.11 11.92 -4.97
C ASN A 294 34.31 11.15 -5.55
N THR A 295 35.26 10.75 -4.71
CA THR A 295 36.42 9.92 -5.12
C THR A 295 35.97 8.54 -5.62
N LEU A 296 34.93 7.97 -5.00
CA LEU A 296 34.30 6.70 -5.37
C LEU A 296 33.24 6.83 -6.48
N GLN A 297 33.10 8.01 -7.10
CA GLN A 297 32.11 8.30 -8.14
C GLN A 297 30.64 8.07 -7.71
N MET A 298 30.35 8.11 -6.42
CA MET A 298 28.99 7.96 -5.86
C MET A 298 28.16 9.25 -5.97
N MET A 299 28.70 10.30 -6.59
CA MET A 299 27.99 11.55 -6.94
C MET A 299 27.50 11.55 -8.40
N GLY A 300 27.47 10.37 -9.03
CA GLY A 300 27.00 10.18 -10.41
C GLY A 300 25.49 10.03 -10.55
N THR A 301 25.03 9.76 -11.77
CA THR A 301 23.61 9.55 -12.07
C THR A 301 23.06 8.30 -11.35
N GLY A 302 21.85 8.41 -10.80
CA GLY A 302 21.16 7.31 -10.11
C GLY A 302 21.36 7.28 -8.59
N TYR A 303 22.30 8.06 -8.05
CA TYR A 303 22.52 8.23 -6.62
C TYR A 303 21.62 9.32 -6.04
N VAL A 304 21.17 9.15 -4.80
CA VAL A 304 20.38 10.14 -4.07
C VAL A 304 21.03 10.35 -2.71
N TRP A 305 21.35 11.60 -2.40
CA TRP A 305 21.96 12.00 -1.14
C TRP A 305 21.04 12.98 -0.42
N ILE A 306 20.62 12.59 0.79
CA ILE A 306 19.80 13.41 1.68
C ILE A 306 20.63 13.67 2.92
N ALA A 307 21.03 14.93 3.12
CA ALA A 307 21.73 15.36 4.32
C ALA A 307 20.75 15.99 5.31
N THR A 308 21.01 15.80 6.61
CA THR A 308 20.33 16.54 7.65
C THR A 308 20.81 18.00 7.69
N ASP A 309 20.31 18.77 8.64
CA ASP A 309 20.49 20.22 8.75
C ASP A 309 21.92 20.70 8.97
N TRP A 310 22.83 19.82 9.40
CA TRP A 310 24.25 20.13 9.49
C TRP A 310 24.79 20.66 8.15
N LEU A 311 24.34 20.12 7.01
CA LEU A 311 24.85 20.55 5.71
C LEU A 311 24.42 21.97 5.38
N SER A 312 23.15 22.31 5.64
CA SER A 312 22.66 23.70 5.49
C SER A 312 23.43 24.68 6.37
N SER A 313 23.76 24.27 7.59
CA SER A 313 24.53 25.09 8.54
C SER A 313 25.94 25.36 8.04
N VAL A 314 26.57 24.40 7.36
CA VAL A 314 27.88 24.58 6.71
C VAL A 314 27.76 25.50 5.50
N LEU A 315 26.76 25.29 4.64
CA LEU A 315 26.53 26.10 3.43
C LEU A 315 26.27 27.57 3.79
N ASP A 316 25.46 27.82 4.81
CA ASP A 316 25.13 29.17 5.26
C ASP A 316 26.32 29.87 5.93
N SER A 317 27.25 29.13 6.54
CA SER A 317 28.40 29.69 7.29
C SER A 317 29.69 29.84 6.46
N SER A 318 29.82 29.12 5.33
CA SER A 318 31.07 29.02 4.57
C SER A 318 31.09 29.92 3.34
N GLU A 319 32.27 30.43 3.00
CA GLU A 319 32.45 31.18 1.74
C GLU A 319 32.35 30.24 0.52
N PRO A 320 31.72 30.69 -0.59
CA PRO A 320 31.50 29.88 -1.79
C PRO A 320 32.77 29.18 -2.31
N MET A 321 33.93 29.84 -2.23
CA MET A 321 35.22 29.33 -2.74
C MET A 321 35.72 28.05 -2.05
N ASN A 322 35.35 27.78 -0.79
CA ASN A 322 35.78 26.57 -0.09
C ASN A 322 34.95 25.33 -0.47
N LEU A 323 33.70 25.54 -0.90
CA LEU A 323 32.76 24.49 -1.27
C LEU A 323 32.95 24.01 -2.72
N GLU A 324 33.49 24.84 -3.62
CA GLU A 324 33.76 24.47 -5.02
C GLU A 324 34.68 23.26 -5.18
N LYS A 325 35.49 22.93 -4.16
CA LYS A 325 36.37 21.74 -4.16
C LYS A 325 35.60 20.42 -3.96
N ILE A 326 34.35 20.46 -3.48
CA ILE A 326 33.54 19.27 -3.20
C ILE A 326 32.30 19.34 -4.09
N ASN A 327 32.18 18.41 -5.04
CA ASN A 327 31.00 18.32 -5.89
C ASN A 327 29.79 17.85 -5.06
N LEU A 328 28.99 18.79 -4.57
CA LEU A 328 27.75 18.56 -3.83
C LEU A 328 26.50 18.71 -4.70
N SER A 329 26.67 18.76 -6.02
CA SER A 329 25.57 18.99 -6.97
C SER A 329 24.52 17.89 -6.86
N GLY A 330 23.27 18.29 -6.60
CA GLY A 330 22.11 17.42 -6.47
C GLY A 330 21.94 16.75 -5.10
N VAL A 331 22.70 17.17 -4.08
CA VAL A 331 22.42 16.78 -2.69
C VAL A 331 21.24 17.61 -2.18
N VAL A 332 20.28 16.92 -1.56
CA VAL A 332 19.15 17.54 -0.88
C VAL A 332 19.51 17.68 0.60
N ALA A 333 19.29 18.86 1.17
CA ALA A 333 19.47 19.11 2.60
C ALA A 333 18.22 19.75 3.19
N LEU A 334 18.07 19.59 4.50
CA LEU A 334 17.05 20.30 5.27
C LEU A 334 17.69 21.51 5.93
N ARG A 335 16.94 22.59 6.10
CA ARG A 335 17.37 23.78 6.87
C ARG A 335 16.25 24.14 7.82
N HIS A 336 16.57 24.51 9.05
CA HIS A 336 15.55 25.00 9.99
C HIS A 336 14.81 26.20 9.40
N HIS A 337 13.48 26.11 9.30
CA HIS A 337 12.67 27.21 8.79
C HIS A 337 12.68 28.36 9.82
N THR A 338 12.92 29.57 9.35
CA THR A 338 12.83 30.79 10.17
C THR A 338 12.14 31.88 9.34
N PRO A 339 11.07 32.51 9.85
CA PRO A 339 10.30 33.50 9.13
C PRO A 339 11.18 34.68 8.72
N ASP A 340 10.87 35.29 7.58
CA ASP A 340 11.53 36.52 7.15
C ASP A 340 10.88 37.75 7.82
N SER A 341 11.34 38.06 9.03
CA SER A 341 10.87 39.19 9.84
C SER A 341 11.77 40.42 9.71
N ASP A 342 11.21 41.61 9.96
CA ASP A 342 12.00 42.86 9.95
C ASP A 342 13.09 42.86 11.03
N LEU A 343 12.82 42.21 12.18
CA LEU A 343 13.82 41.98 13.23
C LEU A 343 15.01 41.18 12.69
N LYS A 344 14.75 40.07 11.99
CA LYS A 344 15.79 39.24 11.37
C LYS A 344 16.59 40.00 10.33
N ARG A 345 15.94 40.78 9.45
CA ARG A 345 16.65 41.61 8.45
C ARG A 345 17.53 42.67 9.09
N SER A 346 17.04 43.32 10.15
CA SER A 346 17.82 44.32 10.89
C SER A 346 19.05 43.69 11.58
N PHE A 347 18.88 42.51 12.17
CA PHE A 347 19.96 41.76 12.79
C PHE A 347 20.99 41.28 11.76
N LEU A 348 20.54 40.77 10.60
CA LEU A 348 21.42 40.38 9.49
C LEU A 348 22.25 41.56 8.98
N SER A 349 21.64 42.74 8.80
CA SER A 349 22.37 43.97 8.42
C SER A 349 23.43 44.35 9.46
N ARG A 350 23.09 44.25 10.75
CA ARG A 350 24.04 44.49 11.85
C ARG A 350 25.15 43.44 11.89
N TRP A 351 24.83 42.17 11.62
CA TRP A 351 25.79 41.07 11.58
C TRP A 351 26.86 41.30 10.51
N SER A 352 26.48 41.76 9.32
CA SER A 352 27.44 42.15 8.28
C SER A 352 28.40 43.25 8.78
N SER A 353 27.92 44.20 9.58
CA SER A 353 28.81 45.19 10.21
C SER A 353 29.75 44.57 11.27
N LEU A 354 29.30 43.57 12.02
CA LEU A 354 30.14 42.85 13.00
C LEU A 354 31.23 42.02 12.31
N GLN A 355 30.91 41.44 11.15
CA GLN A 355 31.89 40.74 10.31
C GLN A 355 32.98 41.68 9.81
N HIS A 356 32.61 42.85 9.28
CA HIS A 356 33.57 43.86 8.84
C HIS A 356 34.49 44.38 9.96
N LYS A 357 34.01 44.37 11.21
CA LYS A 357 34.79 44.75 12.40
C LYS A 357 35.69 43.63 12.93
N GLY A 358 35.60 42.41 12.38
CA GLY A 358 36.36 41.24 12.83
C GLY A 358 35.81 40.55 14.09
N ASN A 359 34.61 40.95 14.56
CA ASN A 359 33.97 40.36 15.74
C ASN A 359 33.21 39.05 15.41
N ALA A 360 32.92 38.81 14.13
CA ALA A 360 32.34 37.57 13.61
C ALA A 360 33.14 37.12 12.37
N SER A 361 33.54 35.86 12.32
CA SER A 361 34.40 35.32 11.24
C SER A 361 33.64 34.61 10.12
N LEU A 362 32.39 34.20 10.37
CA LEU A 362 31.56 33.41 9.46
C LEU A 362 30.19 34.06 9.27
N SER A 363 29.51 33.70 8.18
CA SER A 363 28.11 34.09 7.93
C SER A 363 27.16 33.41 8.90
N LEU A 364 26.00 34.06 9.08
CA LEU A 364 25.03 33.67 10.09
C LEU A 364 24.31 32.38 9.68
N ASN A 365 24.26 31.41 10.58
CA ASN A 365 23.51 30.16 10.40
C ASN A 365 22.25 30.13 11.29
N SER A 366 21.37 29.15 11.05
CA SER A 366 20.14 28.99 11.83
C SER A 366 20.40 28.78 13.33
N TYR A 367 21.44 28.03 13.69
CA TYR A 367 21.82 27.79 15.09
C TYR A 367 22.17 29.06 15.86
N ALA A 368 22.81 30.04 15.21
CA ALA A 368 23.13 31.31 15.83
C ALA A 368 21.89 32.18 16.09
N LEU A 369 20.87 32.08 15.24
CA LEU A 369 19.57 32.72 15.48
C LEU A 369 18.90 32.14 16.73
N TYR A 370 18.89 30.81 16.87
CA TYR A 370 18.36 30.13 18.06
C TYR A 370 19.19 30.44 19.32
N ALA A 371 20.52 30.57 19.20
CA ALA A 371 21.38 30.95 20.32
C ALA A 371 21.09 32.38 20.80
N TYR A 372 20.86 33.31 19.86
CA TYR A 372 20.45 34.68 20.17
C TYR A 372 19.10 34.71 20.90
N ASP A 373 18.10 34.00 20.37
CA ASP A 373 16.77 33.93 20.97
C ASP A 373 16.75 33.20 22.32
N SER A 374 17.68 32.26 22.56
CA SER A 374 17.81 31.58 23.86
C SER A 374 18.16 32.55 24.99
N VAL A 375 18.99 33.56 24.70
CA VAL A 375 19.34 34.60 25.68
C VAL A 375 18.13 35.47 25.98
N TRP A 376 17.37 35.87 24.96
CA TRP A 376 16.13 36.64 25.13
C TRP A 376 15.07 35.88 25.90
N LEU A 377 14.92 34.58 25.65
CA LEU A 377 14.00 33.72 26.39
C LEU A 377 14.34 33.69 27.89
N ILE A 378 15.63 33.54 28.23
CA ILE A 378 16.10 33.60 29.63
C ILE A 378 15.87 35.00 30.22
N ALA A 379 16.14 36.06 29.46
CA ALA A 379 15.95 37.42 29.92
C ALA A 379 14.49 37.72 30.28
N HIS A 380 13.54 37.33 29.43
CA HIS A 380 12.10 37.46 29.71
C HIS A 380 11.68 36.62 30.92
N ALA A 381 12.18 35.39 31.05
CA ALA A 381 11.88 34.51 32.18
C ALA A 381 12.38 35.06 33.50
N LEU A 382 13.59 35.61 33.51
CA LEU A 382 14.17 36.24 34.68
C LEU A 382 13.45 37.53 35.03
N ASP A 383 13.01 38.32 34.05
CA ASP A 383 12.27 39.55 34.30
C ASP A 383 10.94 39.26 34.99
N GLU A 384 10.16 38.30 34.48
CA GLU A 384 8.90 37.86 35.12
C GLU A 384 9.14 37.26 36.51
N PHE A 385 10.17 36.41 36.65
CA PHE A 385 10.55 35.79 37.93
C PHE A 385 10.92 36.83 38.99
N LEU A 386 11.71 37.85 38.64
CA LEU A 386 12.13 38.91 39.56
C LEU A 386 10.98 39.87 39.88
N ASN A 387 10.12 40.17 38.91
CA ASN A 387 8.96 41.06 39.11
C ASN A 387 7.90 40.45 40.04
N GLU A 388 7.76 39.11 40.08
CA GLU A 388 6.88 38.40 41.01
C GLU A 388 7.48 38.22 42.42
N GLY A 389 8.68 38.75 42.68
CA GLY A 389 9.36 38.68 43.97
C GLY A 389 10.20 37.42 44.17
N GLY A 390 10.59 36.74 43.08
CA GLY A 390 11.54 35.62 43.13
C GLY A 390 12.89 36.06 43.68
N ASN A 391 13.41 35.31 44.67
CA ASN A 391 14.74 35.54 45.23
C ASN A 391 15.74 34.55 44.63
N ILE A 392 16.89 35.04 44.17
CA ILE A 392 17.96 34.20 43.65
C ILE A 392 18.84 33.77 44.83
N SER A 393 18.65 32.54 45.31
CA SER A 393 19.46 31.90 46.35
C SER A 393 19.94 30.52 45.92
N PHE A 394 21.08 30.12 46.49
CA PHE A 394 21.74 28.85 46.22
C PHE A 394 21.96 28.10 47.53
N SER A 395 21.48 26.85 47.60
CA SER A 395 21.60 25.98 48.76
C SER A 395 22.61 24.85 48.51
N SER A 396 23.47 24.58 49.49
CA SER A 396 24.38 23.44 49.44
C SER A 396 23.63 22.12 49.65
N ASP A 397 23.85 21.13 48.78
CA ASP A 397 23.30 19.80 48.94
C ASP A 397 24.12 19.01 49.98
N PRO A 398 23.52 18.54 51.09
CA PRO A 398 24.22 17.77 52.11
C PRO A 398 24.73 16.40 51.64
N ARG A 399 24.35 15.93 50.45
CA ARG A 399 24.83 14.67 49.85
C ARG A 399 26.16 14.85 49.11
N LEU A 400 26.54 16.08 48.77
CA LEU A 400 27.78 16.38 48.06
C LEU A 400 28.89 16.68 49.06
N HIS A 401 29.89 15.80 49.09
CA HIS A 401 31.05 15.93 49.98
C HIS A 401 32.33 15.74 49.18
N ASP A 402 33.35 16.53 49.51
CA ASP A 402 34.67 16.38 48.93
C ASP A 402 35.30 15.10 49.49
N ALA A 403 35.86 14.27 48.62
CA ALA A 403 36.63 13.12 49.06
C ALA A 403 37.97 13.60 49.65
N ASN A 404 38.46 12.97 50.72
CA ASN A 404 39.72 13.39 51.34
C ASN A 404 40.87 13.36 50.32
N GLY A 405 41.42 14.54 50.02
CA GLY A 405 42.53 14.72 49.08
C GLY A 405 42.13 14.89 47.60
N SER A 406 40.84 15.01 47.27
CA SER A 406 40.41 15.33 45.91
C SER A 406 40.56 16.82 45.58
N THR A 407 41.06 17.13 44.38
CA THR A 407 41.08 18.48 43.80
C THR A 407 39.74 18.95 43.24
N MET A 408 38.74 18.06 43.18
CA MET A 408 37.37 18.41 42.78
C MET A 408 36.60 18.91 44.00
N HIS A 409 36.17 20.17 43.95
CA HIS A 409 35.39 20.84 45.00
C HIS A 409 33.89 20.61 44.80
N LEU A 410 33.43 19.36 44.95
CA LEU A 410 32.03 18.97 44.82
C LEU A 410 31.12 19.70 45.82
N THR A 411 31.65 20.15 46.95
CA THR A 411 30.93 21.00 47.92
C THR A 411 30.60 22.41 47.40
N MET A 412 31.25 22.87 46.33
CA MET A 412 30.94 24.14 45.66
C MET A 412 29.76 24.04 44.70
N LEU A 413 29.32 22.83 44.33
CA LEU A 413 28.12 22.64 43.51
C LEU A 413 26.87 22.88 44.37
N ARG A 414 26.25 24.04 44.18
CA ARG A 414 25.03 24.44 44.90
C ARG A 414 23.80 24.27 44.03
N SER A 415 22.72 23.85 44.67
CA SER A 415 21.40 23.77 44.05
C SER A 415 20.74 25.15 43.98
N PHE A 416 20.10 25.45 42.86
CA PHE A 416 19.36 26.69 42.68
C PHE A 416 17.94 26.55 43.23
N ASP A 417 17.62 27.26 44.32
CA ASP A 417 16.35 27.11 45.04
C ASP A 417 15.14 27.55 44.19
N GLY A 418 15.35 28.51 43.28
CA GLY A 418 14.34 29.05 42.37
C GLY A 418 14.17 28.26 41.06
N GLY A 419 14.92 27.16 40.88
CA GLY A 419 15.04 26.45 39.62
C GLY A 419 13.74 25.99 39.00
N GLN A 420 12.91 25.32 39.79
CA GLN A 420 11.62 24.79 39.33
C GLN A 420 10.65 25.89 38.91
N VAL A 421 10.65 27.03 39.62
CA VAL A 421 9.79 28.17 39.30
C VAL A 421 10.27 28.85 38.02
N LEU A 422 11.59 29.05 37.87
CA LEU A 422 12.16 29.59 36.65
C LEU A 422 11.88 28.69 35.44
N LEU A 423 12.00 27.37 35.61
CA LEU A 423 11.64 26.39 34.59
C LEU A 423 10.17 26.50 34.17
N GLN A 424 9.25 26.65 35.12
CA GLN A 424 7.83 26.86 34.81
C GLN A 424 7.62 28.15 34.02
N LYS A 425 8.31 29.24 34.38
CA LYS A 425 8.24 30.51 33.64
C LYS A 425 8.77 30.40 32.22
N LEU A 426 9.90 29.72 32.03
CA LEU A 426 10.46 29.45 30.71
C LEU A 426 9.48 28.72 29.79
N MET A 427 8.67 27.80 30.35
CA MET A 427 7.65 27.06 29.61
C MET A 427 6.40 27.87 29.28
N THR A 428 6.05 28.87 30.10
CA THR A 428 4.85 29.71 29.90
C THR A 428 5.08 30.93 29.02
N ILE A 429 6.33 31.34 28.83
CA ILE A 429 6.67 32.52 28.04
C ILE A 429 6.28 32.34 26.57
N ASN A 430 5.73 33.43 26.02
CA ASN A 430 5.42 33.57 24.62
C ASN A 430 5.94 34.94 24.15
N PHE A 431 6.90 34.92 23.23
CA PHE A 431 7.41 36.12 22.59
C PHE A 431 7.81 35.84 21.14
N THR A 432 8.00 36.91 20.36
CA THR A 432 8.46 36.82 18.97
C THR A 432 9.92 37.21 18.90
N GLY A 433 10.79 36.24 18.60
CA GLY A 433 12.23 36.42 18.41
C GLY A 433 12.63 36.50 16.94
N LEU A 434 13.93 36.31 16.67
CA LEU A 434 14.48 36.26 15.30
C LEU A 434 14.03 35.00 14.54
N THR A 435 13.78 33.91 15.26
CA THR A 435 13.37 32.61 14.71
C THR A 435 11.85 32.45 14.59
N GLY A 436 11.08 33.49 14.95
CA GLY A 436 9.63 33.50 14.90
C GLY A 436 8.99 33.50 16.29
N GLN A 437 7.79 32.94 16.39
CA GLN A 437 7.08 32.83 17.66
C GLN A 437 7.65 31.67 18.47
N ILE A 438 8.13 31.96 19.69
CA ILE A 438 8.70 30.97 20.60
C ILE A 438 7.66 30.62 21.65
N GLN A 439 7.22 29.37 21.61
CA GLN A 439 6.28 28.79 22.57
C GLN A 439 6.55 27.30 22.70
N TYR A 440 6.43 26.77 23.91
CA TYR A 440 6.68 25.37 24.23
C TYR A 440 5.40 24.52 24.25
N ASP A 441 5.54 23.27 23.81
CA ASP A 441 4.55 22.21 24.00
C ASP A 441 4.71 21.48 25.36
N SER A 442 3.87 20.48 25.61
CA SER A 442 3.96 19.65 26.82
C SER A 442 5.26 18.85 26.92
N ASP A 443 5.92 18.59 25.79
CA ASP A 443 7.12 17.77 25.65
C ASP A 443 8.41 18.62 25.67
N ARG A 444 8.31 19.92 26.01
CA ARG A 444 9.42 20.88 26.08
C ARG A 444 10.10 21.12 24.72
N ASN A 445 9.36 20.98 23.63
CA ASN A 445 9.79 21.37 22.28
C ASN A 445 9.05 22.62 21.80
N LEU A 446 9.63 23.30 20.81
CA LEU A 446 8.97 24.42 20.14
C LEU A 446 7.75 23.94 19.35
N ILE A 447 6.64 24.68 19.43
CA ILE A 447 5.46 24.42 18.62
C ILE A 447 5.74 24.68 17.14
N HIS A 448 4.98 24.02 16.27
CA HIS A 448 5.04 24.19 14.80
C HIS A 448 6.44 23.97 14.16
N PRO A 449 7.05 22.79 14.35
CA PRO A 449 8.31 22.46 13.69
C PRO A 449 8.18 22.53 12.16
N ALA A 450 9.08 23.29 11.55
CA ALA A 450 9.15 23.47 10.10
C ALA A 450 10.59 23.49 9.57
N TYR A 451 10.77 22.97 8.36
CA TYR A 451 12.05 22.89 7.67
C TYR A 451 11.92 23.37 6.22
N ASP A 452 12.92 24.11 5.74
CA ASP A 452 13.12 24.37 4.32
C ASP A 452 13.83 23.18 3.69
N ILE A 453 13.36 22.71 2.54
CA ILE A 453 14.04 21.70 1.75
C ILE A 453 14.85 22.41 0.67
N ILE A 454 16.17 22.27 0.73
CA ILE A 454 17.11 22.91 -0.19
C ILE A 454 17.76 21.87 -1.11
N ASN A 455 17.91 22.25 -2.38
CA ASN A 455 18.71 21.50 -3.34
C ASN A 455 19.99 22.26 -3.66
N ILE A 456 21.12 21.56 -3.72
CA ILE A 456 22.39 22.17 -4.11
C ILE A 456 22.54 22.09 -5.63
N GLY A 457 22.52 23.24 -6.30
CA GLY A 457 22.72 23.34 -7.75
C GLY A 457 24.19 23.22 -8.16
N GLY A 458 24.44 22.99 -9.47
CA GLY A 458 25.79 22.80 -10.01
C GLY A 458 26.72 24.01 -9.96
N THR A 459 26.21 25.21 -9.67
CA THR A 459 26.98 26.45 -9.54
C THR A 459 27.21 26.87 -8.08
N GLY A 460 27.00 25.98 -7.11
CA GLY A 460 27.16 26.28 -5.68
C GLY A 460 26.03 27.14 -5.09
N SER A 461 25.04 27.53 -5.91
CA SER A 461 23.81 28.16 -5.45
C SER A 461 22.82 27.11 -4.94
N HIS A 462 22.30 27.31 -3.73
CA HIS A 462 21.25 26.47 -3.17
C HIS A 462 19.88 27.03 -3.57
N ILE A 463 18.98 26.16 -4.04
CA ILE A 463 17.63 26.51 -4.46
C ILE A 463 16.66 25.91 -3.46
N SER A 464 15.78 26.74 -2.88
CA SER A 464 14.69 26.23 -2.04
C SER A 464 13.66 25.52 -2.92
N ILE A 465 13.44 24.23 -2.63
CA ILE A 465 12.51 23.37 -3.36
C ILE A 465 11.09 23.50 -2.78
N GLY A 466 11.01 23.78 -1.48
CA GLY A 466 9.77 23.91 -0.73
C GLY A 466 10.02 23.83 0.76
N TYR A 467 8.94 23.61 1.50
CA TYR A 467 8.87 23.60 2.95
C TYR A 467 8.25 22.28 3.42
N TRP A 468 8.61 21.86 4.62
CA TRP A 468 7.92 20.83 5.37
C TRP A 468 7.48 21.40 6.70
N SER A 469 6.27 21.06 7.12
CA SER A 469 5.81 21.28 8.49
C SER A 469 5.05 20.06 8.99
N ASN A 470 5.04 19.83 10.31
CA ASN A 470 4.22 18.78 10.91
C ASN A 470 2.70 19.02 10.69
N TYR A 471 2.30 20.23 10.32
CA TYR A 471 0.90 20.61 10.10
C TYR A 471 0.37 20.26 8.69
N SER A 472 1.18 20.49 7.66
CA SER A 472 0.79 20.35 6.25
C SER A 472 1.55 19.26 5.48
N GLY A 473 2.65 18.73 6.05
CA GLY A 473 3.63 17.96 5.31
C GLY A 473 4.40 18.84 4.31
N LEU A 474 4.73 18.27 3.15
CA LEU A 474 5.49 18.93 2.08
C LEU A 474 4.62 19.96 1.33
N SER A 475 5.10 21.20 1.20
CA SER A 475 4.41 22.26 0.46
C SER A 475 5.39 23.26 -0.16
N VAL A 476 4.99 23.94 -1.23
CA VAL A 476 5.73 25.09 -1.78
C VAL A 476 5.33 26.40 -1.08
N VAL A 477 4.20 26.40 -0.35
CA VAL A 477 3.71 27.58 0.37
C VAL A 477 4.39 27.67 1.73
N VAL A 478 4.74 28.89 2.14
CA VAL A 478 5.40 29.17 3.41
C VAL A 478 4.50 28.74 4.59
N PRO A 479 5.04 28.07 5.64
CA PRO A 479 4.25 27.47 6.71
C PRO A 479 3.30 28.42 7.46
N GLU A 480 3.64 29.70 7.64
CA GLU A 480 2.83 30.65 8.43
C GLU A 480 1.46 30.90 7.80
N VAL A 481 1.38 30.88 6.46
CA VAL A 481 0.11 31.00 5.73
C VAL A 481 -0.74 29.74 5.95
N LEU A 482 -0.11 28.58 6.08
CA LEU A 482 -0.80 27.31 6.24
C LEU A 482 -1.36 27.11 7.64
N TYR A 483 -0.71 27.65 8.67
CA TYR A 483 -1.20 27.61 10.06
C TYR A 483 -2.54 28.35 10.25
N THR A 484 -2.91 29.26 9.35
CA THR A 484 -4.20 29.97 9.38
C THR A 484 -5.37 29.15 8.83
N LYS A 485 -5.09 28.04 8.15
CA LYS A 485 -6.07 27.15 7.49
C LYS A 485 -6.13 25.81 8.23
N PRO A 486 -7.20 25.01 8.11
CA PRO A 486 -7.24 23.68 8.70
C PRO A 486 -6.14 22.77 8.13
N PRO A 487 -5.65 21.78 8.91
CA PRO A 487 -4.54 20.92 8.50
C PRO A 487 -4.96 20.03 7.34
N ASN A 488 -4.12 19.96 6.30
CA ASN A 488 -4.36 19.13 5.13
C ASN A 488 -3.09 18.37 4.72
N THR A 489 -3.00 17.12 5.15
CA THR A 489 -1.85 16.21 4.91
C THR A 489 -2.12 15.21 3.79
N SER A 490 -3.07 15.48 2.89
CA SER A 490 -3.39 14.58 1.78
C SER A 490 -2.22 14.42 0.81
N SER A 491 -2.03 13.24 0.22
CA SER A 491 -0.98 13.04 -0.80
C SER A 491 -1.13 13.95 -2.01
N SER A 492 -2.35 14.38 -2.33
CA SER A 492 -2.66 15.33 -3.42
C SER A 492 -2.26 16.78 -3.12
N SER A 493 -2.16 17.16 -1.84
CA SER A 493 -1.75 18.52 -1.45
C SER A 493 -0.24 18.66 -1.31
N GLN A 494 0.50 17.55 -1.33
CA GLN A 494 1.96 17.57 -1.23
C GLN A 494 2.60 17.96 -2.57
N GLN A 495 3.37 19.04 -2.56
CA GLN A 495 4.02 19.59 -3.75
C GLN A 495 5.40 20.12 -3.42
N LEU A 496 6.34 19.89 -4.34
CA LEU A 496 7.73 20.36 -4.30
C LEU A 496 8.11 20.85 -5.70
N ASN A 497 9.00 21.83 -5.77
CA ASN A 497 9.58 22.28 -7.04
C ASN A 497 10.48 21.19 -7.66
N ASP A 498 10.87 21.39 -8.92
CA ASP A 498 11.74 20.43 -9.63
C ASP A 498 13.10 20.28 -8.94
N ILE A 499 13.49 19.03 -8.71
CA ILE A 499 14.75 18.67 -8.05
C ILE A 499 15.76 18.25 -9.12
N VAL A 500 16.95 18.85 -9.06
CA VAL A 500 18.12 18.42 -9.81
C VAL A 500 18.85 17.38 -8.99
N TRP A 501 19.04 16.18 -9.53
CA TRP A 501 19.71 15.06 -8.90
C TRP A 501 21.20 15.01 -9.27
N PRO A 502 22.01 14.25 -8.53
CA PRO A 502 23.41 14.01 -8.88
C PRO A 502 23.57 13.54 -10.33
N GLY A 503 24.59 14.05 -11.00
CA GLY A 503 24.77 13.90 -12.46
C GLY A 503 23.96 14.86 -13.32
N GLY A 504 23.32 15.88 -12.73
CA GLY A 504 22.69 16.99 -13.46
C GLY A 504 21.35 16.65 -14.12
N THR A 505 20.67 15.60 -13.66
CA THR A 505 19.40 15.15 -14.23
C THR A 505 18.21 15.63 -13.39
N THR A 506 17.13 16.05 -14.04
CA THR A 506 15.86 16.38 -13.35
C THR A 506 14.94 15.16 -13.21
N LYS A 507 15.25 14.07 -13.93
CA LYS A 507 14.50 12.82 -13.86
C LYS A 507 14.75 12.14 -12.51
N ARG A 508 13.68 11.94 -11.74
CA ARG A 508 13.72 11.23 -10.45
C ARG A 508 14.46 9.88 -10.55
N PRO A 509 15.53 9.66 -9.77
CA PRO A 509 16.21 8.38 -9.69
C PRO A 509 15.32 7.28 -9.14
N ARG A 510 15.56 6.05 -9.57
CA ARG A 510 14.85 4.87 -9.08
C ARG A 510 15.10 4.61 -7.58
N GLY A 511 16.28 5.00 -7.09
CA GLY A 511 16.69 4.81 -5.70
C GLY A 511 17.26 3.42 -5.38
N TRP A 512 17.39 2.53 -6.37
CA TRP A 512 18.03 1.22 -6.21
C TRP A 512 18.58 0.67 -7.53
N VAL A 513 19.56 -0.23 -7.43
CA VAL A 513 20.19 -0.98 -8.54
C VAL A 513 20.38 -2.43 -8.10
N PHE A 514 20.36 -3.38 -9.04
CA PHE A 514 20.78 -4.75 -8.73
C PHE A 514 22.25 -4.74 -8.28
N PRO A 515 22.62 -5.52 -7.26
CA PRO A 515 24.01 -5.53 -6.81
C PRO A 515 24.89 -6.09 -7.93
N ASP A 516 26.08 -5.51 -8.15
CA ASP A 516 27.03 -6.01 -9.17
C ASP A 516 27.52 -7.45 -8.85
N ASN A 517 27.44 -7.85 -7.58
CA ASN A 517 27.66 -9.23 -7.10
C ASN A 517 26.35 -10.05 -6.98
N GLY A 518 25.24 -9.54 -7.51
CA GLY A 518 23.93 -10.15 -7.40
C GLY A 518 23.92 -11.52 -8.07
N LYS A 519 23.60 -12.56 -7.28
CA LYS A 519 23.36 -13.90 -7.85
C LYS A 519 22.19 -13.79 -8.83
N PRO A 520 22.31 -14.35 -10.04
CA PRO A 520 21.19 -14.37 -10.98
C PRO A 520 20.01 -15.12 -10.36
N LEU A 521 18.79 -14.68 -10.66
CA LEU A 521 17.59 -15.34 -10.16
C LEU A 521 17.54 -16.79 -10.64
N ARG A 522 17.38 -17.73 -9.71
CA ARG A 522 17.24 -19.15 -9.98
C ARG A 522 15.78 -19.47 -10.26
N ILE A 523 15.43 -19.67 -11.52
CA ILE A 523 14.06 -19.93 -11.95
C ILE A 523 13.86 -21.43 -12.15
N GLY A 524 12.96 -22.03 -11.36
CA GLY A 524 12.55 -23.42 -11.51
C GLY A 524 11.61 -23.60 -12.71
N VAL A 525 11.92 -24.57 -13.58
CA VAL A 525 11.13 -24.85 -14.79
C VAL A 525 10.75 -26.34 -14.83
N PRO A 526 9.47 -26.71 -14.99
CA PRO A 526 9.04 -28.10 -14.96
C PRO A 526 9.55 -28.88 -16.19
N TYR A 527 10.24 -30.00 -15.95
CA TYR A 527 10.73 -30.90 -17.00
C TYR A 527 9.78 -32.07 -17.21
N ARG A 528 8.76 -31.83 -18.04
CA ARG A 528 7.65 -32.76 -18.30
C ARG A 528 7.83 -33.66 -19.53
N VAL A 529 7.02 -34.71 -19.61
CA VAL A 529 7.02 -35.68 -20.73
C VAL A 529 5.89 -35.44 -21.72
N SER A 530 4.70 -35.13 -21.20
CA SER A 530 3.51 -34.77 -21.97
C SER A 530 3.53 -33.29 -22.39
N TYR A 531 2.85 -32.94 -23.49
CA TYR A 531 2.65 -31.56 -23.98
C TYR A 531 3.90 -30.66 -23.93
N LYS A 532 4.97 -31.09 -24.64
CA LYS A 532 6.29 -30.43 -24.69
C LYS A 532 6.26 -29.05 -25.36
N GLU A 533 5.16 -28.69 -26.00
CA GLU A 533 4.92 -27.40 -26.63
C GLU A 533 4.90 -26.26 -25.60
N PHE A 534 4.45 -26.54 -24.37
CA PHE A 534 4.37 -25.52 -23.32
C PHE A 534 5.71 -25.29 -22.62
N VAL A 535 6.41 -26.37 -22.27
CA VAL A 535 7.73 -26.35 -21.63
C VAL A 535 8.50 -27.62 -21.98
N SER A 536 9.74 -27.46 -22.44
CA SER A 536 10.66 -28.54 -22.79
C SER A 536 12.12 -28.14 -22.60
N LYS A 537 12.99 -29.14 -22.51
CA LYS A 537 14.44 -28.95 -22.49
C LYS A 537 14.95 -28.74 -23.91
N ASP A 538 15.80 -27.73 -24.09
CA ASP A 538 16.47 -27.44 -25.36
C ASP A 538 18.00 -27.38 -25.20
N LYS A 539 18.73 -27.44 -26.32
CA LYS A 539 20.20 -27.27 -26.35
C LYS A 539 20.64 -25.83 -26.61
N GLY A 540 19.71 -24.88 -26.74
CA GLY A 540 20.00 -23.46 -26.92
C GLY A 540 20.62 -22.78 -25.70
N ALA A 541 20.91 -21.48 -25.81
CA ALA A 541 21.60 -20.69 -24.78
C ALA A 541 20.88 -20.66 -23.42
N LEU A 542 19.55 -20.70 -23.42
CA LEU A 542 18.72 -20.73 -22.20
C LEU A 542 18.51 -22.15 -21.63
N GLY A 543 18.85 -23.20 -22.39
CA GLY A 543 18.65 -24.60 -22.00
C GLY A 543 17.18 -25.08 -21.92
N VAL A 544 16.21 -24.19 -22.16
CA VAL A 544 14.77 -24.43 -22.08
C VAL A 544 14.04 -23.77 -23.25
N LYS A 545 12.89 -24.33 -23.65
CA LYS A 545 12.03 -23.80 -24.72
C LYS A 545 10.57 -24.15 -24.48
N GLY A 546 9.66 -23.27 -24.85
CA GLY A 546 8.22 -23.55 -24.89
C GLY A 546 7.40 -22.27 -24.73
N PHE A 547 6.09 -22.36 -24.98
CA PHE A 547 5.20 -21.20 -24.92
C PHE A 547 5.30 -20.40 -23.61
N CYS A 548 5.38 -21.08 -22.45
CA CYS A 548 5.46 -20.38 -21.17
C CYS A 548 6.78 -19.62 -20.97
N ILE A 549 7.87 -20.14 -21.55
CA ILE A 549 9.19 -19.48 -21.52
C ILE A 549 9.18 -18.27 -22.45
N ASP A 550 8.62 -18.40 -23.64
CA ASP A 550 8.54 -17.29 -24.61
C ASP A 550 7.70 -16.13 -24.05
N VAL A 551 6.60 -16.43 -23.35
CA VAL A 551 5.78 -15.42 -22.65
C VAL A 551 6.59 -14.75 -21.53
N PHE A 552 7.36 -15.52 -20.76
CA PHE A 552 8.18 -14.97 -19.69
C PHE A 552 9.36 -14.12 -20.20
N GLU A 553 10.02 -14.53 -21.28
CA GLU A 553 11.11 -13.74 -21.90
C GLU A 553 10.56 -12.47 -22.55
N ALA A 554 9.43 -12.56 -23.25
CA ALA A 554 8.74 -11.38 -23.77
C ALA A 554 8.40 -10.42 -22.61
N ALA A 555 7.96 -10.96 -21.47
CA ALA A 555 7.73 -10.18 -20.28
C ALA A 555 9.01 -9.52 -19.75
N VAL A 556 10.11 -10.26 -19.58
CA VAL A 556 11.38 -9.71 -19.12
C VAL A 556 11.91 -8.64 -20.08
N SER A 557 11.72 -8.79 -21.40
CA SER A 557 12.17 -7.84 -22.41
C SER A 557 11.47 -6.47 -22.38
N LEU A 558 10.24 -6.42 -21.85
CA LEU A 558 9.48 -5.18 -21.68
C LEU A 558 9.95 -4.38 -20.46
N LEU A 559 10.72 -5.00 -19.56
CA LEU A 559 11.31 -4.29 -18.45
C LEU A 559 12.38 -3.33 -18.98
N GLN A 560 12.38 -2.10 -18.47
CA GLN A 560 13.38 -1.08 -18.83
C GLN A 560 14.81 -1.41 -18.36
N TYR A 561 15.04 -2.62 -17.87
CA TYR A 561 16.27 -3.07 -17.23
C TYR A 561 16.46 -4.57 -17.44
N SER A 562 17.72 -4.99 -17.55
CA SER A 562 18.09 -6.40 -17.65
C SER A 562 17.93 -7.08 -16.28
N VAL A 563 17.24 -8.22 -16.24
CA VAL A 563 17.11 -9.06 -15.06
C VAL A 563 17.96 -10.32 -15.30
N PRO A 564 19.13 -10.45 -14.64
CA PRO A 564 19.94 -11.65 -14.79
C PRO A 564 19.24 -12.83 -14.12
N HIS A 565 18.99 -13.89 -14.88
CA HIS A 565 18.30 -15.08 -14.40
C HIS A 565 18.85 -16.34 -15.07
N THR A 566 18.71 -17.48 -14.39
CA THR A 566 19.11 -18.80 -14.87
C THR A 566 17.97 -19.79 -14.69
N TYR A 567 17.74 -20.62 -15.71
CA TYR A 567 16.71 -21.65 -15.68
C TYR A 567 17.27 -22.96 -15.14
N ILE A 568 16.58 -23.55 -14.17
CA ILE A 568 16.90 -24.83 -13.55
C ILE A 568 15.72 -25.77 -13.77
N LEU A 569 15.99 -26.90 -14.43
CA LEU A 569 14.97 -27.90 -14.73
C LEU A 569 14.61 -28.72 -13.48
N TYR A 570 13.32 -28.85 -13.20
CA TYR A 570 12.76 -29.65 -12.12
C TYR A 570 12.04 -30.88 -12.66
N GLY A 571 12.46 -32.07 -12.25
CA GLY A 571 11.91 -33.35 -12.68
C GLY A 571 12.91 -34.23 -13.45
N ASN A 572 12.53 -35.49 -13.67
CA ASN A 572 13.39 -36.51 -14.27
C ASN A 572 13.17 -36.71 -15.78
N GLY A 573 12.24 -35.98 -16.41
CA GLY A 573 11.91 -36.12 -17.83
C GLY A 573 11.36 -37.50 -18.22
N SER A 574 10.97 -38.32 -17.24
CA SER A 574 10.38 -39.65 -17.44
C SER A 574 8.93 -39.71 -16.96
N ARG A 575 8.55 -38.81 -16.03
CA ARG A 575 7.18 -38.57 -15.59
C ARG A 575 6.93 -37.07 -15.49
N ASN A 576 5.67 -36.64 -15.54
CA ASN A 576 5.36 -35.24 -15.29
C ASN A 576 5.69 -34.90 -13.82
N PRO A 577 6.31 -33.74 -13.54
CA PRO A 577 6.68 -33.35 -12.19
C PRO A 577 5.46 -33.03 -11.32
N ASP A 578 5.60 -33.15 -9.98
CA ASP A 578 4.59 -32.65 -9.04
C ASP A 578 4.77 -31.14 -8.86
N TYR A 579 3.81 -30.37 -9.36
CA TYR A 579 3.81 -28.93 -9.26
C TYR A 579 3.64 -28.41 -7.82
N ASN A 580 3.10 -29.21 -6.89
CA ASN A 580 3.01 -28.80 -5.49
C ASN A 580 4.40 -28.74 -4.84
N GLU A 581 5.24 -29.74 -5.12
CA GLU A 581 6.62 -29.81 -4.61
C GLU A 581 7.49 -28.72 -5.25
N LEU A 582 7.31 -28.45 -6.55
CA LEU A 582 7.98 -27.30 -7.20
C LEU A 582 7.66 -25.97 -6.50
N VAL A 583 6.39 -25.75 -6.15
CA VAL A 583 5.96 -24.55 -5.43
C VAL A 583 6.49 -24.54 -3.99
N GLU A 584 6.60 -25.70 -3.35
CA GLU A 584 7.19 -25.82 -2.02
C GLU A 584 8.69 -25.50 -2.04
N MET A 585 9.44 -25.91 -3.07
CA MET A 585 10.84 -25.52 -3.26
C MET A 585 11.02 -24.01 -3.45
N VAL A 586 10.07 -23.34 -4.10
CA VAL A 586 10.04 -21.88 -4.18
C VAL A 586 9.85 -21.28 -2.78
N TYR A 587 8.90 -21.79 -1.99
CA TYR A 587 8.69 -21.37 -0.61
C TYR A 587 9.90 -21.63 0.31
N GLN A 588 10.63 -22.73 0.11
CA GLN A 588 11.85 -23.06 0.85
C GLN A 588 13.08 -22.25 0.38
N ASN A 589 12.93 -21.38 -0.63
CA ASN A 589 13.99 -20.51 -1.18
C ASN A 589 15.12 -21.28 -1.91
N ASP A 590 14.82 -22.48 -2.40
CA ASP A 590 15.69 -23.24 -3.31
C ASP A 590 15.62 -22.66 -4.72
N PHE A 591 14.43 -22.23 -5.13
CA PHE A 591 14.19 -21.42 -6.33
C PHE A 591 13.65 -20.07 -5.94
N ASP A 592 14.08 -19.02 -6.64
CA ASP A 592 13.63 -17.66 -6.37
C ASP A 592 12.26 -17.39 -7.04
N ALA A 593 11.97 -18.09 -8.15
CA ALA A 593 10.68 -18.12 -8.83
C ALA A 593 10.51 -19.45 -9.58
N ALA A 594 9.29 -19.76 -10.02
CA ALA A 594 9.06 -20.85 -10.98
C ALA A 594 8.20 -20.39 -12.16
N VAL A 595 8.61 -20.81 -13.35
CA VAL A 595 8.03 -20.43 -14.64
C VAL A 595 7.61 -21.70 -15.37
N GLY A 596 6.37 -21.70 -15.83
CA GLY A 596 5.77 -22.81 -16.54
C GLY A 596 4.25 -22.73 -16.54
N ASP A 597 3.64 -23.85 -16.85
CA ASP A 597 2.21 -24.12 -16.84
C ASP A 597 1.69 -24.43 -15.42
N ILE A 598 1.99 -23.52 -14.48
CA ILE A 598 1.63 -23.70 -13.07
C ILE A 598 0.23 -23.16 -12.84
N THR A 599 -0.72 -24.06 -12.58
CA THR A 599 -2.10 -23.69 -12.27
C THR A 599 -2.23 -23.03 -10.89
N ILE A 600 -2.90 -21.88 -10.86
CA ILE A 600 -3.20 -21.12 -9.65
C ILE A 600 -4.32 -21.84 -8.90
N VAL A 601 -3.97 -22.44 -7.75
CA VAL A 601 -4.92 -23.14 -6.87
C VAL A 601 -4.80 -22.64 -5.44
N THR A 602 -5.90 -22.72 -4.69
CA THR A 602 -6.03 -22.18 -3.32
C THR A 602 -4.97 -22.69 -2.35
N ASN A 603 -4.53 -23.95 -2.47
CA ASN A 603 -3.50 -24.50 -1.61
C ASN A 603 -2.12 -23.86 -1.87
N ARG A 604 -1.81 -23.54 -3.13
CA ARG A 604 -0.52 -22.94 -3.52
C ARG A 604 -0.48 -21.45 -3.18
N THR A 605 -1.60 -20.73 -3.36
CA THR A 605 -1.68 -19.29 -3.05
C THR A 605 -1.54 -18.96 -1.56
N ARG A 606 -1.64 -19.96 -0.67
CA ARG A 606 -1.40 -19.77 0.77
C ARG A 606 0.08 -19.67 1.12
N ILE A 607 0.97 -20.23 0.29
CA ILE A 607 2.41 -20.34 0.58
C ILE A 607 3.27 -19.52 -0.39
N VAL A 608 2.80 -19.28 -1.62
CA VAL A 608 3.50 -18.44 -2.59
C VAL A 608 2.53 -17.48 -3.26
N ASP A 609 3.07 -16.38 -3.78
CA ASP A 609 2.28 -15.45 -4.59
C ASP A 609 2.42 -15.78 -6.08
N PHE A 610 1.35 -15.49 -6.83
CA PHE A 610 1.25 -15.74 -8.26
C PHE A 610 1.08 -14.44 -9.04
N THR A 611 1.51 -14.45 -10.30
CA THR A 611 1.16 -13.41 -11.26
C THR A 611 -0.33 -13.49 -11.61
N GLN A 612 -0.85 -12.44 -12.26
CA GLN A 612 -2.12 -12.56 -12.97
C GLN A 612 -2.05 -13.73 -13.96
N PRO A 613 -3.16 -14.47 -14.15
CA PRO A 613 -3.18 -15.58 -15.08
C PRO A 613 -2.97 -15.07 -16.50
N PHE A 614 -1.99 -15.62 -17.21
CA PHE A 614 -1.72 -15.27 -18.61
C PHE A 614 -2.51 -16.14 -19.59
N ILE A 615 -3.09 -17.24 -19.11
CA ILE A 615 -3.97 -18.12 -19.87
C ILE A 615 -5.06 -18.63 -18.93
N GLU A 616 -6.30 -18.64 -19.42
CA GLU A 616 -7.41 -19.29 -18.75
C GLU A 616 -7.28 -20.81 -18.91
N SER A 617 -7.25 -21.52 -17.78
CA SER A 617 -7.09 -22.97 -17.73
C SER A 617 -8.07 -23.53 -16.71
N GLY A 618 -9.22 -24.00 -17.18
CA GLY A 618 -10.14 -24.79 -16.35
C GLY A 618 -10.22 -26.25 -16.76
N LEU A 619 -10.79 -27.05 -15.87
CA LEU A 619 -11.00 -28.46 -16.08
C LEU A 619 -12.20 -28.69 -16.99
N VAL A 620 -11.98 -29.55 -17.99
CA VAL A 620 -12.99 -29.99 -18.95
C VAL A 620 -13.04 -31.51 -19.04
N ILE A 621 -14.17 -32.02 -19.51
CA ILE A 621 -14.41 -33.45 -19.63
C ILE A 621 -14.30 -33.84 -21.10
N VAL A 622 -13.46 -34.82 -21.41
CA VAL A 622 -13.30 -35.39 -22.75
C VAL A 622 -13.94 -36.76 -22.78
N ALA A 623 -14.84 -36.98 -23.74
CA ALA A 623 -15.51 -38.26 -23.92
C ALA A 623 -15.52 -38.70 -25.40
N PRO A 624 -15.59 -40.01 -25.68
CA PRO A 624 -15.71 -40.52 -27.04
C PRO A 624 -17.09 -40.20 -27.64
N VAL A 625 -17.09 -39.88 -28.93
CA VAL A 625 -18.32 -39.54 -29.66
C VAL A 625 -18.84 -40.77 -30.39
N ARG A 626 -20.15 -41.02 -30.30
CA ARG A 626 -20.85 -42.05 -31.08
C ARG A 626 -21.83 -41.40 -32.05
N GLN A 627 -21.83 -41.90 -33.29
CA GLN A 627 -22.84 -41.54 -34.29
C GLN A 627 -24.12 -42.34 -34.05
N THR A 628 -25.25 -41.64 -33.96
CA THR A 628 -26.57 -42.28 -33.80
C THR A 628 -27.05 -42.76 -35.17
N LYS A 629 -27.16 -44.08 -35.37
CA LYS A 629 -27.69 -44.63 -36.63
C LYS A 629 -29.18 -44.32 -36.75
N SER A 630 -29.60 -43.77 -37.89
CA SER A 630 -31.02 -43.50 -38.19
C SER A 630 -31.83 -44.79 -38.12
N THR A 631 -32.90 -44.78 -37.33
CA THR A 631 -33.78 -45.95 -37.08
C THR A 631 -34.94 -45.95 -38.06
N ALA A 632 -35.38 -47.12 -38.54
CA ALA A 632 -36.47 -47.26 -39.52
C ALA A 632 -37.81 -46.61 -39.09
N TRP A 633 -38.03 -46.43 -37.78
CA TRP A 633 -39.21 -45.78 -37.20
C TRP A 633 -39.11 -44.24 -37.09
N ALA A 634 -38.11 -43.63 -37.74
CA ALA A 634 -37.89 -42.18 -37.69
C ALA A 634 -39.10 -41.35 -38.16
N PHE A 635 -39.99 -41.92 -38.98
CA PHE A 635 -41.19 -41.23 -39.49
C PHE A 635 -42.24 -40.90 -38.40
N LEU A 636 -42.24 -41.58 -37.24
CA LEU A 636 -43.16 -41.26 -36.13
C LEU A 636 -42.63 -40.20 -35.17
N LYS A 637 -41.32 -39.90 -35.21
CA LYS A 637 -40.67 -38.92 -34.32
C LYS A 637 -41.07 -37.44 -34.52
N PRO A 638 -41.50 -36.95 -35.71
CA PRO A 638 -41.76 -35.53 -35.91
C PRO A 638 -42.89 -34.96 -35.03
N PHE A 639 -43.88 -35.78 -34.67
CA PHE A 639 -44.98 -35.39 -33.80
C PHE A 639 -44.98 -36.22 -32.52
N THR A 640 -45.27 -35.56 -31.39
CA THR A 640 -45.49 -36.25 -30.12
C THR A 640 -46.76 -37.10 -30.18
N VAL A 641 -46.86 -38.11 -29.32
CA VAL A 641 -48.06 -38.96 -29.23
C VAL A 641 -49.32 -38.12 -28.97
N GLU A 642 -49.18 -37.06 -28.15
CA GLU A 642 -50.26 -36.10 -27.87
C GLU A 642 -50.75 -35.37 -29.14
N MET A 643 -49.83 -34.94 -30.02
CA MET A 643 -50.17 -34.29 -31.28
C MET A 643 -50.85 -35.25 -32.26
N TRP A 644 -50.42 -36.51 -32.32
CA TRP A 644 -51.07 -37.55 -33.12
C TRP A 644 -52.52 -37.80 -32.66
N CYS A 645 -52.73 -37.94 -31.34
CA CYS A 645 -54.06 -38.13 -30.77
C CYS A 645 -54.97 -36.92 -31.02
N THR A 646 -54.46 -35.70 -30.84
CA THR A 646 -55.22 -34.46 -31.04
C THR A 646 -55.64 -34.29 -32.50
N THR A 647 -54.72 -34.57 -33.42
CA THR A 647 -54.97 -34.54 -34.85
C THR A 647 -56.07 -35.54 -35.23
N GLY A 648 -55.97 -36.79 -34.77
CA GLY A 648 -56.99 -37.81 -34.98
C GLY A 648 -58.38 -37.44 -34.43
N ALA A 649 -58.43 -36.83 -33.24
CA ALA A 649 -59.69 -36.35 -32.65
C ALA A 649 -60.33 -35.22 -33.48
N PHE A 650 -59.52 -34.30 -34.01
CA PHE A 650 -60.02 -33.20 -34.84
C PHE A 650 -60.54 -33.70 -36.21
N PHE A 651 -59.88 -34.72 -36.79
CA PHE A 651 -60.39 -35.42 -37.98
C PHE A 651 -61.80 -35.95 -37.76
N LEU A 652 -62.05 -36.62 -36.64
CA LEU A 652 -63.38 -37.14 -36.30
C LEU A 652 -64.39 -36.01 -36.05
N PHE A 653 -63.99 -34.95 -35.36
CA PHE A 653 -64.85 -33.80 -35.07
C PHE A 653 -65.35 -33.09 -36.34
N VAL A 654 -64.45 -32.79 -37.27
CA VAL A 654 -64.82 -32.13 -38.55
C VAL A 654 -65.74 -33.03 -39.37
N GLY A 655 -65.47 -34.34 -39.40
CA GLY A 655 -66.36 -35.32 -40.03
C GLY A 655 -67.80 -35.25 -39.51
N ILE A 656 -67.96 -35.18 -38.18
CA ILE A 656 -69.27 -35.06 -37.54
C ILE A 656 -69.93 -33.72 -37.89
N VAL A 657 -69.19 -32.61 -37.90
CA VAL A 657 -69.75 -31.30 -38.24
C VAL A 657 -70.21 -31.23 -39.69
N VAL A 658 -69.42 -31.73 -40.64
CA VAL A 658 -69.80 -31.81 -42.05
C VAL A 658 -71.02 -32.73 -42.21
N TRP A 659 -71.07 -33.84 -41.49
CA TRP A 659 -72.25 -34.71 -41.47
C TRP A 659 -73.50 -33.98 -40.99
N ILE A 660 -73.46 -33.24 -39.89
CA ILE A 660 -74.63 -32.47 -39.41
C ILE A 660 -75.12 -31.48 -40.49
N LEU A 661 -74.19 -30.79 -41.17
CA LEU A 661 -74.51 -29.76 -42.16
C LEU A 661 -75.00 -30.32 -43.49
N GLU A 662 -74.51 -31.48 -43.92
CA GLU A 662 -74.84 -32.10 -45.21
C GLU A 662 -75.94 -33.17 -45.12
N HIS A 663 -76.18 -33.77 -43.94
CA HIS A 663 -77.18 -34.82 -43.75
C HIS A 663 -78.61 -34.37 -44.09
N ARG A 664 -78.91 -33.07 -43.90
CA ARG A 664 -80.23 -32.52 -44.18
C ARG A 664 -80.48 -32.29 -45.67
N SER A 665 -79.44 -31.90 -46.42
CA SER A 665 -79.53 -31.43 -47.82
C SER A 665 -79.10 -32.45 -48.87
N ASN A 666 -78.22 -33.40 -48.54
CA ASN A 666 -77.60 -34.30 -49.52
C ASN A 666 -78.09 -35.75 -49.37
N SER A 667 -78.43 -36.40 -50.49
CA SER A 667 -78.85 -37.81 -50.53
C SER A 667 -77.69 -38.79 -50.34
N GLU A 668 -76.45 -38.39 -50.66
CA GLU A 668 -75.24 -39.23 -50.50
C GLU A 668 -74.88 -39.47 -49.03
N PHE A 669 -75.32 -38.62 -48.11
CA PHE A 669 -75.13 -38.77 -46.65
C PHE A 669 -76.35 -39.40 -45.94
N ARG A 670 -77.32 -39.95 -46.69
CA ARG A 670 -78.49 -40.68 -46.16
C ARG A 670 -78.38 -42.18 -46.43
N GLY A 671 -78.53 -42.97 -45.37
CA GLY A 671 -78.44 -44.44 -45.40
C GLY A 671 -78.65 -45.04 -44.01
N PRO A 672 -78.60 -46.37 -43.84
CA PRO A 672 -78.65 -47.01 -42.53
C PRO A 672 -77.50 -46.50 -41.63
N PRO A 673 -77.66 -46.48 -40.29
CA PRO A 673 -76.71 -45.82 -39.37
C PRO A 673 -75.26 -46.32 -39.51
N ARG A 674 -75.06 -47.60 -39.88
CA ARG A 674 -73.74 -48.17 -40.15
C ARG A 674 -73.04 -47.54 -41.36
N GLN A 675 -73.78 -47.21 -42.41
CA GLN A 675 -73.23 -46.60 -43.62
C GLN A 675 -72.87 -45.13 -43.40
N GLN A 676 -73.59 -44.43 -42.51
CA GLN A 676 -73.30 -43.04 -42.14
C GLN A 676 -72.01 -42.90 -41.32
N PHE A 677 -71.77 -43.80 -40.36
CA PHE A 677 -70.50 -43.81 -39.62
C PHE A 677 -69.30 -44.05 -40.55
N ILE A 678 -69.45 -44.94 -41.54
CA ILE A 678 -68.42 -45.23 -42.52
C ILE A 678 -68.16 -44.02 -43.41
N THR A 679 -69.20 -43.33 -43.89
CA THR A 679 -69.02 -42.14 -44.73
C THR A 679 -68.40 -40.98 -43.97
N VAL A 680 -68.73 -40.78 -42.68
CA VAL A 680 -68.08 -39.76 -41.82
C VAL A 680 -66.58 -40.02 -41.66
N PHE A 681 -66.22 -41.25 -41.31
CA PHE A 681 -64.82 -41.62 -41.11
C PHE A 681 -64.02 -41.57 -42.42
N TRP A 682 -64.60 -42.12 -43.49
CA TRP A 682 -63.96 -42.18 -44.80
C TRP A 682 -63.80 -40.80 -45.44
N PHE A 683 -64.83 -39.96 -45.36
CA PHE A 683 -64.76 -38.57 -45.83
C PHE A 683 -63.65 -37.80 -45.10
N SER A 684 -63.62 -37.88 -43.77
CA SER A 684 -62.61 -37.19 -42.95
C SER A 684 -61.20 -37.67 -43.26
N PHE A 685 -61.00 -38.98 -43.40
CA PHE A 685 -59.70 -39.55 -43.74
C PHE A 685 -59.26 -39.21 -45.17
N SER A 686 -60.16 -39.26 -46.15
CA SER A 686 -59.84 -38.92 -47.55
C SER A 686 -59.50 -37.44 -47.75
N THR A 687 -60.05 -36.53 -46.93
CA THR A 687 -59.64 -35.11 -46.96
C THR A 687 -58.17 -34.89 -46.58
N MET A 688 -57.57 -35.78 -45.78
CA MET A 688 -56.14 -35.68 -45.40
C MET A 688 -55.19 -35.88 -46.60
N PHE A 689 -55.60 -36.70 -47.56
CA PHE A 689 -54.79 -37.08 -48.72
C PHE A 689 -55.19 -36.34 -50.01
N PHE A 690 -55.97 -35.25 -49.90
CA PHE A 690 -56.51 -34.50 -51.04
C PHE A 690 -57.36 -35.34 -52.02
N ALA A 691 -57.88 -36.50 -51.59
CA ALA A 691 -58.69 -37.39 -52.41
C ALA A 691 -60.19 -37.09 -52.23
N HIS A 692 -60.71 -36.04 -52.85
CA HIS A 692 -62.14 -35.71 -52.77
C HIS A 692 -62.99 -36.67 -53.61
N ARG A 693 -63.92 -37.39 -52.96
CA ARG A 693 -64.81 -38.36 -53.61
C ARG A 693 -66.28 -37.96 -53.62
N GLU A 694 -66.76 -37.25 -52.58
CA GLU A 694 -68.16 -36.82 -52.42
C GLU A 694 -68.32 -35.31 -52.61
N ASN A 695 -69.39 -34.88 -53.29
CA ASN A 695 -69.67 -33.48 -53.59
C ASN A 695 -70.50 -32.82 -52.48
N THR A 696 -69.97 -31.77 -51.85
CA THR A 696 -70.71 -30.96 -50.87
C THR A 696 -71.64 -29.96 -51.56
N VAL A 697 -72.94 -30.03 -51.26
CA VAL A 697 -73.99 -29.18 -51.87
C VAL A 697 -74.31 -27.98 -50.97
N SER A 698 -74.06 -28.06 -49.66
CA SER A 698 -74.31 -26.98 -48.71
C SER A 698 -73.27 -25.86 -48.80
N THR A 699 -73.73 -24.60 -48.87
CA THR A 699 -72.86 -23.41 -48.87
C THR A 699 -72.06 -23.28 -47.56
N LEU A 700 -72.67 -23.64 -46.42
CA LEU A 700 -72.01 -23.68 -45.11
C LEU A 700 -71.03 -24.85 -44.99
N GLY A 701 -71.37 -26.02 -45.53
CA GLY A 701 -70.47 -27.18 -45.59
C GLY A 701 -69.20 -26.90 -46.40
N ARG A 702 -69.36 -26.20 -47.54
CA ARG A 702 -68.24 -25.76 -48.39
C ARG A 702 -67.30 -24.80 -47.68
N LEU A 703 -67.81 -23.87 -46.87
CA LEU A 703 -66.98 -22.94 -46.09
C LEU A 703 -66.16 -23.66 -45.00
N VAL A 704 -66.77 -24.61 -44.28
CA VAL A 704 -66.08 -25.43 -43.28
C VAL A 704 -64.99 -26.29 -43.93
N LEU A 705 -65.26 -26.84 -45.11
CA LEU A 705 -64.32 -27.66 -45.87
C LEU A 705 -63.09 -26.86 -46.37
N ILE A 706 -63.28 -25.64 -46.87
CA ILE A 706 -62.18 -24.76 -47.30
C ILE A 706 -61.25 -24.44 -46.13
N ILE A 707 -61.83 -24.10 -44.97
CA ILE A 707 -61.08 -23.84 -43.74
C ILE A 707 -60.32 -25.10 -43.29
N TRP A 708 -60.94 -26.27 -43.40
CA TRP A 708 -60.32 -27.55 -43.03
C TRP A 708 -59.16 -27.95 -43.94
N LEU A 709 -59.29 -27.77 -45.27
CA LEU A 709 -58.19 -28.01 -46.21
C LEU A 709 -56.96 -27.12 -45.91
N PHE A 710 -57.18 -25.89 -45.43
CA PHE A 710 -56.11 -25.02 -44.98
C PHE A 710 -55.38 -25.58 -43.73
N VAL A 711 -56.12 -26.15 -42.77
CA VAL A 711 -55.52 -26.82 -41.59
C VAL A 711 -54.73 -28.07 -41.99
N VAL A 712 -55.28 -28.91 -42.86
CA VAL A 712 -54.59 -30.12 -43.35
C VAL A 712 -53.29 -29.75 -44.07
N LEU A 713 -53.29 -28.67 -44.85
CA LEU A 713 -52.10 -28.15 -45.51
C LEU A 713 -51.02 -27.71 -44.50
N ILE A 714 -51.41 -27.01 -43.44
CA ILE A 714 -50.49 -26.61 -42.35
C ILE A 714 -49.90 -27.84 -41.65
N ILE A 715 -50.72 -28.83 -41.30
CA ILE A 715 -50.28 -30.05 -40.61
C ILE A 715 -49.29 -30.84 -41.50
N SER A 716 -49.62 -31.03 -42.78
CA SER A 716 -48.76 -31.74 -43.73
C SER A 716 -47.44 -31.02 -43.96
N SER A 717 -47.47 -29.69 -44.10
CA SER A 717 -46.27 -28.86 -44.27
C SER A 717 -45.38 -28.86 -43.01
N SER A 718 -45.97 -28.77 -41.82
CA SER A 718 -45.21 -28.85 -40.56
C SER A 718 -44.59 -30.22 -40.36
N TYR A 719 -45.31 -31.30 -40.66
CA TYR A 719 -44.78 -32.66 -40.56
C TYR A 719 -43.58 -32.86 -41.49
N THR A 720 -43.71 -32.43 -42.75
CA THR A 720 -42.61 -32.54 -43.72
C THR A 720 -41.42 -31.68 -43.32
N ALA A 721 -41.62 -30.46 -42.82
CA ALA A 721 -40.55 -29.59 -42.33
C ALA A 721 -39.80 -30.19 -41.12
N SER A 722 -40.52 -30.73 -40.14
CA SER A 722 -39.90 -31.35 -38.96
C SER A 722 -39.18 -32.66 -39.30
N LEU A 723 -39.76 -33.49 -40.18
CA LEU A 723 -39.12 -34.73 -40.62
C LEU A 723 -37.84 -34.46 -41.41
N THR A 724 -37.86 -33.49 -42.34
CA THR A 724 -36.66 -33.12 -43.10
C THR A 724 -35.58 -32.56 -42.17
N SER A 725 -35.93 -31.73 -41.19
CA SER A 725 -34.98 -31.23 -40.19
C SER A 725 -34.34 -32.34 -39.34
N ILE A 726 -35.09 -33.39 -38.97
CA ILE A 726 -34.56 -34.51 -38.19
C ILE A 726 -33.63 -35.38 -39.04
N LEU A 727 -33.94 -35.55 -40.33
CA LEU A 727 -33.13 -36.35 -41.24
C LEU A 727 -31.86 -35.64 -41.73
N THR A 728 -31.82 -34.31 -41.69
CA THR A 728 -30.62 -33.53 -42.07
C THR A 728 -29.65 -33.32 -40.92
N VAL A 729 -30.09 -33.38 -39.66
CA VAL A 729 -29.23 -33.19 -38.49
C VAL A 729 -28.71 -34.53 -37.97
N GLU A 730 -27.46 -34.85 -38.31
CA GLU A 730 -26.75 -35.98 -37.67
C GLU A 730 -26.43 -35.64 -36.22
N GLN A 731 -27.19 -36.22 -35.28
CA GLN A 731 -26.92 -36.06 -33.85
C GLN A 731 -25.74 -36.94 -33.43
N LEU A 732 -24.73 -36.32 -32.82
CA LEU A 732 -23.60 -36.98 -32.16
C LEU A 732 -23.91 -37.11 -30.67
N THR A 733 -23.90 -38.34 -30.15
CA THR A 733 -24.20 -38.61 -28.74
C THR A 733 -22.93 -39.05 -28.00
N SER A 734 -22.81 -38.62 -26.75
CA SER A 734 -21.77 -39.11 -25.82
C SER A 734 -22.45 -39.70 -24.59
N GLN A 735 -21.78 -40.66 -23.95
CA GLN A 735 -22.32 -41.35 -22.77
C GLN A 735 -22.37 -40.45 -21.53
N ILE A 736 -21.45 -39.50 -21.45
CA ILE A 736 -21.37 -38.45 -20.43
C ILE A 736 -21.71 -37.14 -21.15
N GLU A 737 -22.63 -36.34 -20.60
CA GLU A 737 -23.11 -35.06 -21.17
C GLU A 737 -22.60 -33.84 -20.39
N GLY A 738 -22.08 -34.05 -19.18
CA GLY A 738 -21.46 -33.01 -18.36
C GLY A 738 -21.04 -33.52 -16.98
N ILE A 739 -20.70 -32.57 -16.09
CA ILE A 739 -20.19 -32.88 -14.75
C ILE A 739 -21.20 -33.65 -13.88
N ASP A 740 -22.48 -33.29 -13.94
CA ASP A 740 -23.52 -33.98 -13.14
C ASP A 740 -23.65 -35.46 -13.55
N SER A 741 -23.56 -35.74 -14.85
CA SER A 741 -23.55 -37.12 -15.36
C SER A 741 -22.27 -37.87 -15.00
N LEU A 742 -21.13 -37.18 -14.90
CA LEU A 742 -19.85 -37.77 -14.52
C LEU A 742 -19.84 -38.16 -13.03
N ILE A 743 -20.36 -37.29 -12.16
CA ILE A 743 -20.46 -37.52 -10.71
C ILE A 743 -21.45 -38.66 -10.42
N SER A 744 -22.63 -38.63 -11.04
CA SER A 744 -23.68 -39.64 -10.83
C SER A 744 -23.36 -41.01 -11.43
N SER A 745 -22.55 -41.06 -12.49
CA SER A 745 -22.06 -42.33 -13.05
C SER A 745 -21.10 -43.02 -12.08
N ASN A 746 -20.99 -44.35 -12.15
CA ASN A 746 -19.98 -45.15 -11.43
C ASN A 746 -18.80 -45.55 -12.32
N GLU A 747 -18.61 -44.89 -13.46
CA GLU A 747 -17.63 -45.29 -14.46
C GLU A 747 -16.21 -44.78 -14.11
N PRO A 748 -15.14 -45.45 -14.59
CA PRO A 748 -13.77 -45.02 -14.39
C PRO A 748 -13.45 -43.72 -15.14
N ILE A 749 -12.71 -42.82 -14.50
CA ILE A 749 -12.33 -41.49 -15.00
C ILE A 749 -10.81 -41.41 -15.09
N GLY A 750 -10.29 -40.96 -16.24
CA GLY A 750 -8.87 -40.70 -16.43
C GLY A 750 -8.46 -39.29 -16.02
N TYR A 751 -7.24 -39.12 -15.52
CA TYR A 751 -6.63 -37.81 -15.27
C TYR A 751 -5.12 -37.87 -15.50
N GLN A 752 -4.49 -36.71 -15.70
CA GLN A 752 -3.06 -36.60 -15.99
C GLN A 752 -2.17 -36.81 -14.77
N ASP A 753 -1.05 -37.53 -14.93
CA ASP A 753 0.01 -37.63 -13.90
C ASP A 753 0.56 -36.22 -13.59
N GLY A 754 0.66 -35.87 -12.30
CA GLY A 754 1.12 -34.56 -11.82
C GLY A 754 0.06 -33.44 -11.82
N SER A 755 -1.15 -33.68 -12.31
CA SER A 755 -2.22 -32.66 -12.33
C SER A 755 -2.92 -32.47 -10.99
N PHE A 756 -3.38 -31.25 -10.72
CA PHE A 756 -4.20 -30.93 -9.55
C PHE A 756 -5.62 -31.52 -9.63
N ALA A 757 -6.06 -31.94 -10.83
CA ALA A 757 -7.37 -32.51 -11.08
C ALA A 757 -7.70 -33.69 -10.15
N ARG A 758 -6.70 -34.51 -9.80
CA ARG A 758 -6.87 -35.63 -8.86
C ARG A 758 -7.37 -35.17 -7.50
N LYS A 759 -6.67 -34.19 -6.89
CA LYS A 759 -7.04 -33.67 -5.57
C LYS A 759 -8.40 -32.99 -5.63
N TYR A 760 -8.65 -32.19 -6.67
CA TYR A 760 -9.94 -31.54 -6.88
C TYR A 760 -11.11 -32.53 -6.97
N MET A 761 -10.97 -33.61 -7.75
CA MET A 761 -12.03 -34.62 -7.88
C MET A 761 -12.31 -35.39 -6.57
N ILE A 762 -11.30 -35.61 -5.74
CA ILE A 762 -11.45 -36.30 -4.45
C ILE A 762 -12.04 -35.36 -3.40
N GLU A 763 -11.45 -34.17 -3.22
CA GLU A 763 -11.76 -33.25 -2.11
C GLU A 763 -13.03 -32.43 -2.37
N GLU A 764 -13.24 -31.92 -3.58
CA GLU A 764 -14.36 -31.02 -3.90
C GLU A 764 -15.56 -31.78 -4.49
N LEU A 765 -15.31 -32.76 -5.37
CA LEU A 765 -16.38 -33.54 -6.02
C LEU A 765 -16.74 -34.85 -5.30
N ASN A 766 -16.02 -35.22 -4.22
CA ASN A 766 -16.22 -36.46 -3.46
C ASN A 766 -16.24 -37.74 -4.32
N ILE A 767 -15.43 -37.77 -5.40
CA ILE A 767 -15.31 -38.95 -6.26
C ILE A 767 -14.35 -39.95 -5.60
N PRO A 768 -14.75 -41.23 -5.45
CA PRO A 768 -13.88 -42.23 -4.81
C PRO A 768 -12.63 -42.51 -5.67
N GLU A 769 -11.48 -42.60 -5.00
CA GLU A 769 -10.19 -42.79 -5.65
C GLU A 769 -10.12 -44.06 -6.52
N SER A 770 -10.88 -45.10 -6.18
CA SER A 770 -10.96 -46.35 -6.96
C SER A 770 -11.47 -46.17 -8.38
N ARG A 771 -12.16 -45.06 -8.68
CA ARG A 771 -12.63 -44.71 -10.03
C ARG A 771 -11.58 -43.96 -10.86
N LEU A 772 -10.56 -43.40 -10.21
CA LEU A 772 -9.60 -42.52 -10.86
C LEU A 772 -8.43 -43.34 -11.41
N LYS A 773 -8.15 -43.18 -12.71
CA LYS A 773 -7.06 -43.83 -13.40
C LYS A 773 -6.03 -42.80 -13.85
N ASN A 774 -4.80 -42.96 -13.34
CA ASN A 774 -3.68 -42.12 -13.72
C ASN A 774 -3.21 -42.44 -15.15
N LEU A 775 -3.07 -41.41 -15.98
CA LEU A 775 -2.62 -41.48 -17.38
C LEU A 775 -1.40 -40.58 -17.58
N ARG A 776 -0.34 -41.11 -18.20
CA ARG A 776 0.95 -40.40 -18.35
C ARG A 776 1.07 -39.68 -19.68
N ASP A 777 0.74 -40.38 -20.76
CA ASP A 777 0.97 -39.92 -22.13
C ASP A 777 -0.34 -39.62 -22.87
N PRO A 778 -0.34 -38.67 -23.82
CA PRO A 778 -1.48 -38.45 -24.73
C PRO A 778 -1.86 -39.71 -25.53
N LYS A 779 -0.91 -40.62 -25.76
CA LYS A 779 -1.22 -41.92 -26.40
C LYS A 779 -2.04 -42.82 -25.47
N GLU A 780 -1.72 -42.83 -24.18
CA GLU A 780 -2.51 -43.54 -23.17
C GLU A 780 -3.92 -42.96 -23.05
N TYR A 781 -4.10 -41.66 -23.28
CA TYR A 781 -5.44 -41.04 -23.31
C TYR A 781 -6.30 -41.65 -24.42
N VAL A 782 -5.75 -41.75 -25.63
CA VAL A 782 -6.45 -42.34 -26.78
C VAL A 782 -6.77 -43.81 -26.49
N ASP A 783 -5.79 -44.59 -26.02
CA ASP A 783 -5.98 -46.01 -25.74
C ASP A 783 -7.02 -46.25 -24.63
N ALA A 784 -7.01 -45.43 -23.58
CA ALA A 784 -7.93 -45.54 -22.47
C ALA A 784 -9.37 -45.18 -22.88
N LEU A 785 -9.56 -44.14 -23.70
CA LEU A 785 -10.87 -43.75 -24.22
C LEU A 785 -11.41 -44.74 -25.25
N LEU A 786 -10.55 -45.35 -26.07
CA LEU A 786 -10.97 -46.34 -27.09
C LEU A 786 -11.38 -47.69 -26.47
N ARG A 787 -10.68 -48.16 -25.44
CA ARG A 787 -11.05 -49.41 -24.73
C ARG A 787 -12.38 -49.27 -23.99
N GLY A 788 -12.72 -48.05 -23.56
CA GLY A 788 -13.94 -47.73 -22.83
C GLY A 788 -14.04 -48.42 -21.45
N PRO A 789 -15.08 -48.13 -20.67
CA PRO A 789 -15.20 -48.61 -19.29
C PRO A 789 -15.31 -50.14 -19.20
N LYS A 790 -15.92 -50.80 -20.19
CA LYS A 790 -16.08 -52.26 -20.24
C LYS A 790 -14.79 -53.01 -20.60
N GLY A 791 -13.85 -52.36 -21.28
CA GLY A 791 -12.57 -52.94 -21.71
C GLY A 791 -11.39 -52.62 -20.78
N GLY A 792 -11.65 -52.20 -19.54
CA GLY A 792 -10.62 -51.75 -18.59
C GLY A 792 -10.03 -50.37 -18.92
N GLY A 793 -10.68 -49.61 -19.81
CA GLY A 793 -10.40 -48.22 -20.13
C GLY A 793 -11.17 -47.25 -19.23
N VAL A 794 -11.33 -46.02 -19.70
CA VAL A 794 -12.05 -44.94 -19.00
C VAL A 794 -13.26 -44.49 -19.80
N ALA A 795 -14.28 -43.98 -19.12
CA ALA A 795 -15.46 -43.41 -19.77
C ALA A 795 -15.24 -41.97 -20.22
N ALA A 796 -14.51 -41.20 -19.41
CA ALA A 796 -14.09 -39.85 -19.72
C ALA A 796 -12.72 -39.54 -19.12
N ILE A 797 -12.09 -38.50 -19.64
CA ILE A 797 -10.86 -37.92 -19.10
C ILE A 797 -11.17 -36.51 -18.61
N VAL A 798 -10.70 -36.18 -17.42
CA VAL A 798 -10.73 -34.82 -16.86
C VAL A 798 -9.34 -34.24 -16.91
N ASP A 799 -9.19 -33.16 -17.65
CA ASP A 799 -7.91 -32.46 -17.80
C ASP A 799 -8.13 -30.97 -18.09
N GLU A 800 -7.06 -30.20 -18.05
CA GLU A 800 -7.08 -28.77 -18.31
C GLU A 800 -7.35 -28.44 -19.78
N LEU A 801 -8.11 -27.38 -20.03
CA LEU A 801 -8.57 -26.98 -21.36
C LEU A 801 -7.42 -26.78 -22.38
N PRO A 802 -6.30 -26.09 -22.07
CA PRO A 802 -5.22 -25.91 -23.05
C PRO A 802 -4.59 -27.23 -23.52
N TYR A 803 -4.45 -28.21 -22.62
CA TYR A 803 -3.95 -29.55 -22.97
C TYR A 803 -4.94 -30.30 -23.86
N VAL A 804 -6.23 -30.24 -23.51
CA VAL A 804 -7.28 -30.91 -24.27
C VAL A 804 -7.42 -30.32 -25.67
N GLN A 805 -7.23 -29.02 -25.86
CA GLN A 805 -7.26 -28.42 -27.19
C GLN A 805 -6.17 -28.97 -28.11
N ILE A 806 -4.94 -29.13 -27.62
CA ILE A 806 -3.83 -29.77 -28.36
C ILE A 806 -4.10 -31.26 -28.59
N PHE A 807 -4.72 -31.93 -27.62
CA PHE A 807 -5.10 -33.33 -27.78
C PHE A 807 -6.17 -33.53 -28.87
N LEU A 808 -7.18 -32.65 -28.92
CA LEU A 808 -8.28 -32.74 -29.88
C LEU A 808 -7.84 -32.40 -31.30
N SER A 809 -6.92 -31.44 -31.49
CA SER A 809 -6.38 -31.12 -32.81
C SER A 809 -5.67 -32.32 -33.46
N ASN A 810 -5.08 -33.20 -32.65
CA ASN A 810 -4.33 -34.37 -33.11
C ASN A 810 -5.18 -35.65 -33.31
N THR A 811 -6.46 -35.66 -32.93
CA THR A 811 -7.26 -36.91 -32.81
C THR A 811 -8.41 -37.07 -33.81
N ASN A 812 -8.47 -36.26 -34.88
CA ASN A 812 -9.42 -36.37 -36.00
C ASN A 812 -10.90 -36.48 -35.55
N CYS A 813 -11.34 -35.61 -34.63
CA CYS A 813 -12.74 -35.48 -34.20
C CYS A 813 -13.41 -36.75 -33.59
N ARG A 814 -12.63 -37.74 -33.13
CA ARG A 814 -13.19 -38.93 -32.45
C ARG A 814 -13.65 -38.68 -31.02
N PHE A 815 -13.14 -37.60 -30.43
CA PHE A 815 -13.43 -37.18 -29.06
C PHE A 815 -13.95 -35.75 -29.08
N ARG A 816 -14.74 -35.38 -28.07
CA ARG A 816 -15.20 -34.00 -27.89
C ARG A 816 -15.10 -33.59 -26.43
N ILE A 817 -15.00 -32.29 -26.20
CA ILE A 817 -15.29 -31.70 -24.89
C ILE A 817 -16.79 -31.81 -24.64
N VAL A 818 -17.15 -32.23 -23.44
CA VAL A 818 -18.51 -32.42 -23.01
C VAL A 818 -18.78 -31.61 -21.75
N GLY A 819 -19.91 -30.89 -21.73
CA GLY A 819 -20.27 -29.99 -20.65
C GLY A 819 -19.57 -28.62 -20.74
N GLN A 820 -19.78 -27.80 -19.72
CA GLN A 820 -19.06 -26.55 -19.54
C GLN A 820 -17.84 -26.77 -18.66
N GLU A 821 -16.82 -25.93 -18.86
CA GLU A 821 -15.70 -25.81 -17.92
C GLU A 821 -16.23 -25.54 -16.52
N PHE A 822 -15.80 -26.33 -15.54
CA PHE A 822 -16.36 -26.30 -14.18
C PHE A 822 -15.42 -25.68 -13.16
N THR A 823 -14.14 -25.48 -13.48
CA THR A 823 -13.22 -24.68 -12.67
C THR A 823 -12.80 -23.44 -13.42
N LYS A 824 -12.90 -22.26 -12.79
CA LYS A 824 -12.29 -21.04 -13.33
C LYS A 824 -10.91 -20.88 -12.74
N SER A 825 -9.91 -21.43 -13.42
CA SER A 825 -8.50 -21.35 -13.02
C SER A 825 -7.67 -20.80 -14.18
N GLY A 826 -6.40 -20.52 -13.93
CA GLY A 826 -5.47 -20.04 -14.95
C GLY A 826 -4.05 -20.39 -14.59
N TRP A 827 -3.15 -20.32 -15.57
CA TRP A 827 -1.72 -20.46 -15.31
C TRP A 827 -1.11 -19.12 -14.97
N GLY A 828 -0.26 -19.11 -13.94
CA GLY A 828 0.52 -17.97 -13.54
C GLY A 828 1.91 -18.40 -13.11
N PHE A 829 2.86 -17.48 -13.18
CA PHE A 829 4.19 -17.70 -12.62
C PHE A 829 4.14 -17.48 -11.12
N CYS A 830 4.90 -18.28 -10.35
CA CYS A 830 4.91 -18.16 -8.89
C CYS A 830 6.27 -17.72 -8.36
N ARG A 831 6.25 -17.02 -7.22
CA ARG A 831 7.45 -16.50 -6.56
C ARG A 831 7.30 -16.54 -5.04
N TRP A 832 8.42 -16.72 -4.35
CA TRP A 832 8.47 -16.54 -2.90
C TRP A 832 8.83 -15.10 -2.49
N LEU A 833 8.09 -14.59 -1.51
CA LEU A 833 8.23 -13.23 -1.00
C LEU A 833 8.72 -13.24 0.43
N LYS A 834 10.04 -13.19 0.57
CA LYS A 834 10.68 -12.86 1.84
C LYS A 834 10.41 -11.40 2.27
N ASP A 835 10.14 -10.51 1.32
CA ASP A 835 9.91 -9.08 1.55
C ASP A 835 8.72 -8.56 0.74
N LYS A 836 7.69 -8.05 1.43
CA LYS A 836 6.44 -7.49 0.86
C LYS A 836 6.66 -6.37 -0.18
N LEU A 837 7.87 -5.83 -0.33
CA LEU A 837 8.17 -4.67 -1.15
C LEU A 837 8.47 -4.99 -2.61
N VAL A 838 9.14 -6.11 -2.87
CA VAL A 838 9.29 -6.56 -4.26
C VAL A 838 7.92 -6.96 -4.80
N ALA A 839 7.00 -7.49 -4.00
CA ALA A 839 5.63 -7.73 -4.45
C ALA A 839 4.82 -6.48 -4.74
N ILE A 840 5.21 -5.27 -4.34
CA ILE A 840 4.47 -4.03 -4.69
C ILE A 840 5.17 -3.33 -5.84
N GLN A 841 6.51 -3.33 -5.89
CA GLN A 841 7.24 -2.74 -7.01
C GLN A 841 7.40 -3.68 -8.20
N PHE A 842 7.51 -5.00 -8.02
CA PHE A 842 7.28 -5.96 -9.11
C PHE A 842 5.80 -6.08 -9.42
N THR A 843 4.82 -5.93 -8.53
CA THR A 843 3.41 -5.90 -8.99
C THR A 843 3.04 -4.57 -9.68
N ASN A 844 3.68 -3.45 -9.31
CA ASN A 844 3.56 -2.18 -10.05
C ASN A 844 4.42 -2.14 -11.34
N SER A 845 5.59 -2.82 -11.37
CA SER A 845 6.36 -3.07 -12.60
C SER A 845 5.72 -4.18 -13.45
N TRP A 846 4.89 -5.02 -12.82
CA TRP A 846 3.88 -5.90 -13.44
C TRP A 846 2.54 -5.17 -13.53
N LYS A 847 2.58 -3.93 -14.02
CA LYS A 847 1.66 -3.44 -15.07
C LYS A 847 1.68 -4.32 -16.34
N PHE A 848 1.98 -5.61 -16.21
CA PHE A 848 1.72 -6.68 -17.16
C PHE A 848 0.22 -6.78 -17.47
N SER A 849 -0.66 -6.42 -16.53
CA SER A 849 -2.11 -6.45 -16.79
C SER A 849 -2.59 -5.27 -17.64
N GLU A 850 -1.89 -4.13 -17.67
CA GLU A 850 -2.24 -3.02 -18.58
C GLU A 850 -1.61 -3.22 -19.97
N ALA A 851 -0.43 -3.85 -20.06
CA ALA A 851 0.25 -4.09 -21.33
C ALA A 851 -0.30 -5.28 -22.13
N MET A 852 -0.88 -6.31 -21.49
CA MET A 852 -1.55 -7.41 -22.21
C MET A 852 -3.02 -7.11 -22.59
N CYS A 853 -3.55 -5.94 -22.20
CA CYS A 853 -4.89 -5.49 -22.59
C CYS A 853 -4.89 -4.48 -23.75
N TYR A 854 -3.74 -4.24 -24.40
CA TYR A 854 -3.63 -3.41 -25.61
C TYR A 854 -3.20 -4.21 -26.84
#